data_AF-A0A6N6KGH0-F1
#
_entry.id   AF-A0A6N6KGH0-F1
#
_cell.length_a   1.000
_cell.length_b   1.000
_cell.length_c   1.000
_cell.angle_alpha   90.00
_cell.angle_beta   90.00
_cell.angle_gamma   90.00
#
_symmetry.space_group_name_H-M   'P 1'
#
loop_
_entity.id
_entity.type
_entity.pdbx_description
1 polymer ?
#
loop_
_entity_poly.entity_id
_entity_poly.type
_entity_poly.pdbx_seq_one_letter_code
_entity_poly.pdbx_strand_id
1 'polypeptide(L)'
;MLNAAMLKSIDGGQTFERIKNPHGDQHDLWINPDNPGNRILGNDGGACITFNGGESWSSQSNQPTGQFYRVIADNRVPYYIYGGQQDNSAIAIGSRPGADNSPIQYYRVAGGESAFLAFDPEDPQLIYGGSYQGNISVYDHKTKTTKDIMAYPQIGLASLPRKMKYRFNWNAPIVASAQEPEVIYHAANVVMKTINEGQSWEVISPDLTRDEPRKQERGGGPFTNEGAGGENYNTISYMVASPHSYGELWVGTDDGLVHLSKDDGRSWQEITPPDVGEALINSIEVSPHRKGAAYVVATKYKFNNLAPMIYYTDDFGENWVKLTNGIDPEHFVRVVREDKEQPGILYAGTEAGLYISTDFGSKWHRFQLNLPVCPVNDLFIRDNDLIAATSGRGFWVLDDLSVIQQSRNRLLSKKMLLFETAPVYLQKLPALKKGQSVKKYAANGMVIDYYLPDHIDSTTEVSLEILDMNGYLLRTYTNKKDTDYKEYEGGPPPLQVLSAKKGINRFYWDFRRETLSGVKDVFMMGDYRGSLVSPGKYLVRLTKGKEKQEVVINVLADPNLEVSTEDYIEQQEVLRSVDETVNKIHASANSLLAIDGQLDNLINYLQNVEGAESLVKIGKGVSLKIDNLVNNLVQPKQKTHQDVINFENSLNAELINLRTRAESHDPRISLGIKQRLEDLMEEWRQYEEVLESILEVDIVEFNEMYREKGIPALIVPGGKASNP
;
A
#
# COMPACT_ATOMS: atom_id res chain seq x y z
N MET A 1 38.37 19.30 0.65
CA MET A 1 37.65 20.22 1.54
C MET A 1 36.17 20.06 1.28
N LEU A 2 35.38 19.98 2.35
CA LEU A 2 33.93 19.82 2.29
C LEU A 2 33.29 21.16 2.68
N ASN A 3 32.35 21.62 1.86
CA ASN A 3 31.57 22.85 1.99
C ASN A 3 30.34 22.70 1.05
N ALA A 4 29.66 23.78 0.67
CA ALA A 4 28.61 23.77 -0.35
C ALA A 4 29.05 23.07 -1.66
N ALA A 5 30.33 23.18 -2.01
CA ALA A 5 30.95 22.40 -3.09
C ALA A 5 32.02 21.44 -2.55
N MET A 6 32.19 20.29 -3.22
CA MET A 6 33.35 19.43 -3.01
C MET A 6 34.58 20.02 -3.69
N LEU A 7 35.65 20.25 -2.92
CA LEU A 7 36.92 20.76 -3.44
C LEU A 7 38.06 19.76 -3.21
N LYS A 8 38.94 19.61 -4.21
CA LYS A 8 40.14 18.76 -4.18
C LYS A 8 41.40 19.61 -4.27
N SER A 9 42.41 19.22 -3.50
CA SER A 9 43.77 19.74 -3.59
C SER A 9 44.73 18.57 -3.71
N ILE A 10 45.78 18.73 -4.52
CA ILE A 10 46.86 17.75 -4.71
C ILE A 10 48.24 18.32 -4.35
N ASP A 11 48.28 19.52 -3.78
CA ASP A 11 49.50 20.30 -3.49
C ASP A 11 49.61 20.71 -2.01
N GLY A 12 48.95 19.96 -1.13
CA GLY A 12 48.95 20.23 0.31
C GLY A 12 48.01 21.37 0.74
N GLY A 13 46.99 21.69 -0.07
CA GLY A 13 45.97 22.70 0.25
C GLY A 13 46.29 24.11 -0.26
N GLN A 14 47.24 24.26 -1.19
CA GLN A 14 47.61 25.56 -1.76
C GLN A 14 46.63 25.97 -2.86
N THR A 15 46.21 25.02 -3.70
CA THR A 15 45.19 25.24 -4.74
C THR A 15 44.06 24.24 -4.62
N PHE A 16 42.86 24.66 -5.04
CA PHE A 16 41.65 23.86 -4.99
C PHE A 16 40.93 23.84 -6.34
N GLU A 17 40.56 22.65 -6.77
CA GLU A 17 39.67 22.42 -7.91
C GLU A 17 38.31 21.92 -7.43
N ARG A 18 37.24 22.35 -8.11
CA ARG A 18 35.89 21.85 -7.81
C ARG A 18 35.71 20.46 -8.43
N ILE A 19 35.26 19.51 -7.62
CA ILE A 19 34.77 18.21 -8.10
C ILE A 19 33.26 18.32 -8.30
N LYS A 20 32.79 18.01 -9.50
CA LYS A 20 31.36 17.92 -9.77
C LYS A 20 30.79 16.68 -9.09
N ASN A 21 29.67 16.83 -8.42
CA ASN A 21 28.99 15.80 -7.65
C ASN A 21 27.47 15.95 -7.82
N PRO A 22 26.67 14.95 -7.38
CA PRO A 22 25.22 14.96 -7.60
C PRO A 22 24.43 15.99 -6.78
N HIS A 23 24.97 16.49 -5.67
CA HIS A 23 24.27 17.40 -4.74
C HIS A 23 25.23 18.42 -4.10
N GLY A 24 24.69 19.54 -3.61
CA GLY A 24 25.39 20.54 -2.79
C GLY A 24 25.61 20.09 -1.34
N ASP A 25 26.26 20.93 -0.54
CA ASP A 25 26.44 20.78 0.92
C ASP A 25 27.04 19.45 1.37
N GLN A 26 28.36 19.39 1.27
CA GLN A 26 29.13 18.19 1.59
C GLN A 26 29.48 18.15 3.07
N HIS A 27 29.18 17.03 3.72
CA HIS A 27 29.34 16.86 5.17
C HIS A 27 30.39 15.82 5.55
N ASP A 28 30.53 14.76 4.74
CA ASP A 28 31.50 13.70 5.03
C ASP A 28 32.14 13.13 3.76
N LEU A 29 33.39 12.68 3.86
CA LEU A 29 34.14 12.06 2.77
C LEU A 29 35.07 10.98 3.31
N TRP A 30 34.78 9.74 2.94
CA TRP A 30 35.69 8.64 3.14
C TRP A 30 36.47 8.33 1.85
N ILE A 31 37.79 8.19 1.97
CA ILE A 31 38.67 7.80 0.87
C ILE A 31 39.29 6.46 1.23
N ASN A 32 39.19 5.49 0.33
CA ASN A 32 39.81 4.19 0.52
C ASN A 32 41.35 4.33 0.55
N PRO A 33 42.04 3.90 1.62
CA PRO A 33 43.48 4.05 1.74
C PRO A 33 44.28 3.19 0.75
N ASP A 34 43.73 2.05 0.32
CA ASP A 34 44.40 1.12 -0.60
C ASP A 34 44.13 1.47 -2.07
N ASN A 35 43.01 2.18 -2.34
CA ASN A 35 42.67 2.66 -3.67
C ASN A 35 41.92 4.01 -3.59
N PRO A 36 42.63 5.15 -3.65
CA PRO A 36 42.03 6.49 -3.55
C PRO A 36 41.06 6.87 -4.67
N GLY A 37 40.93 6.04 -5.72
CA GLY A 37 39.87 6.14 -6.71
C GLY A 37 38.49 5.82 -6.12
N ASN A 38 38.45 5.02 -5.05
CA ASN A 38 37.24 4.61 -4.35
C ASN A 38 36.95 5.57 -3.21
N ARG A 39 35.82 6.28 -3.27
CA ARG A 39 35.41 7.25 -2.24
C ARG A 39 33.92 7.19 -1.99
N ILE A 40 33.51 7.54 -0.78
CA ILE A 40 32.12 7.70 -0.37
C ILE A 40 31.96 9.15 0.09
N LEU A 41 31.00 9.87 -0.50
CA LEU A 41 30.70 11.25 -0.21
C LEU A 41 29.29 11.32 0.41
N GLY A 42 29.20 11.86 1.62
CA GLY A 42 27.94 12.19 2.28
C GLY A 42 27.62 13.68 2.16
N ASN A 43 26.39 13.98 1.76
CA ASN A 43 25.85 15.34 1.64
C ASN A 43 24.35 15.34 1.97
N ASP A 44 23.69 16.51 1.88
CA ASP A 44 22.28 16.64 2.25
C ASP A 44 21.32 15.80 1.40
N GLY A 45 21.72 15.45 0.17
CA GLY A 45 21.00 14.51 -0.70
C GLY A 45 21.20 13.03 -0.35
N GLY A 46 22.06 12.70 0.62
CA GLY A 46 22.44 11.34 1.00
C GLY A 46 23.87 10.97 0.58
N ALA A 47 24.14 9.67 0.42
CA ALA A 47 25.49 9.20 0.08
C ALA A 47 25.64 8.84 -1.41
N CYS A 48 26.77 9.20 -2.00
CA CYS A 48 27.18 8.72 -3.34
C CYS A 48 28.60 8.15 -3.32
N ILE A 49 28.85 7.24 -4.27
CA ILE A 49 30.11 6.48 -4.36
C ILE A 49 30.77 6.75 -5.71
N THR A 50 32.09 6.90 -5.70
CA THR A 50 32.94 6.93 -6.90
C THR A 50 33.95 5.79 -6.85
N PHE A 51 34.31 5.26 -8.02
CA PHE A 51 35.43 4.31 -8.21
C PHE A 51 36.55 4.86 -9.11
N ASN A 52 36.43 6.11 -9.58
CA ASN A 52 37.38 6.78 -10.48
C ASN A 52 37.79 8.18 -9.94
N GLY A 53 37.85 8.33 -8.62
CA GLY A 53 38.37 9.54 -7.99
C GLY A 53 37.49 10.78 -8.14
N GLY A 54 36.20 10.62 -8.41
CA GLY A 54 35.20 11.68 -8.48
C GLY A 54 34.90 12.18 -9.90
N GLU A 55 35.39 11.50 -10.95
CA GLU A 55 35.00 11.78 -12.34
C GLU A 55 33.53 11.43 -12.59
N SER A 56 33.04 10.35 -11.97
CA SER A 56 31.62 10.01 -11.92
C SER A 56 31.20 9.46 -10.56
N TRP A 57 29.92 9.60 -10.25
CA TRP A 57 29.33 9.21 -8.98
C TRP A 57 28.11 8.32 -9.20
N SER A 58 27.83 7.42 -8.26
CA SER A 58 26.57 6.69 -8.21
C SER A 58 25.39 7.66 -8.00
N SER A 59 24.19 7.22 -8.38
CA SER A 59 22.96 7.93 -8.00
C SER A 59 22.76 7.92 -6.48
N GLN A 60 22.16 9.00 -5.97
CA GLN A 60 21.67 9.12 -4.58
C GLN A 60 20.21 8.67 -4.44
N SER A 61 19.48 8.53 -5.54
CA SER A 61 18.06 8.14 -5.59
C SER A 61 17.83 6.64 -5.32
N ASN A 62 18.76 5.98 -4.65
CA ASN A 62 18.68 4.55 -4.30
C ASN A 62 18.56 4.31 -2.78
N GLN A 63 18.57 5.36 -1.97
CA GLN A 63 18.47 5.31 -0.50
C GLN A 63 17.18 6.01 -0.04
N PRO A 64 16.42 5.44 0.92
CA PRO A 64 15.21 6.06 1.45
C PRO A 64 15.55 7.10 2.54
N THR A 65 16.31 8.13 2.19
CA THR A 65 16.80 9.17 3.11
C THR A 65 15.94 10.44 3.12
N GLY A 66 14.80 10.45 2.43
CA GLY A 66 13.89 11.59 2.40
C GLY A 66 13.47 12.03 3.80
N GLN A 67 13.59 13.33 4.07
CA GLN A 67 13.14 13.97 5.30
C GLN A 67 11.97 14.89 4.97
N PHE A 68 10.80 14.59 5.50
CA PHE A 68 9.57 15.33 5.20
C PHE A 68 9.08 16.12 6.41
N TYR A 69 8.72 17.38 6.21
CA TYR A 69 8.25 18.26 7.28
C TYR A 69 6.76 18.11 7.60
N ARG A 70 5.93 18.09 6.55
CA ARG A 70 4.47 18.04 6.61
C ARG A 70 3.95 17.01 5.62
N VAL A 71 2.75 16.48 5.87
CA VAL A 71 2.09 15.55 4.95
C VAL A 71 0.60 15.82 4.81
N ILE A 72 0.13 15.84 3.57
CA ILE A 72 -1.29 15.80 3.19
C ILE A 72 -1.46 14.87 1.98
N ALA A 73 -2.69 14.49 1.66
CA ALA A 73 -3.01 13.64 0.51
C ALA A 73 -4.30 14.12 -0.19
N ASP A 74 -4.42 13.82 -1.49
CA ASP A 74 -5.62 14.10 -2.30
C ASP A 74 -6.59 12.91 -2.34
N ASN A 75 -7.72 13.08 -3.03
CA ASN A 75 -8.78 12.08 -3.18
C ASN A 75 -8.75 11.31 -4.51
N ARG A 76 -7.63 11.37 -5.26
CA ARG A 76 -7.45 10.55 -6.46
C ARG A 76 -7.38 9.06 -6.08
N VAL A 77 -7.62 8.19 -7.06
CA VAL A 77 -7.62 6.74 -6.86
C VAL A 77 -6.66 6.10 -7.88
N PRO A 78 -5.48 5.60 -7.46
CA PRO A 78 -4.90 5.73 -6.11
C PRO A 78 -4.50 7.17 -5.76
N TYR A 79 -4.52 7.53 -4.47
CA TYR A 79 -4.22 8.90 -4.03
C TYR A 79 -2.74 9.24 -4.13
N TYR A 80 -2.41 10.53 -4.18
CA TYR A 80 -1.04 11.02 -4.01
C TYR A 80 -0.82 11.61 -2.62
N ILE A 81 0.41 11.45 -2.15
CA ILE A 81 0.94 11.97 -0.90
C ILE A 81 1.83 13.17 -1.23
N TYR A 82 1.73 14.24 -0.44
CA TYR A 82 2.40 15.50 -0.69
C TYR A 82 3.22 15.94 0.51
N GLY A 83 4.40 16.49 0.28
CA GLY A 83 5.21 17.09 1.35
C GLY A 83 6.47 17.79 0.87
N GLY A 84 6.92 18.77 1.65
CA GLY A 84 8.24 19.42 1.50
C GLY A 84 9.36 18.51 1.97
N GLN A 85 10.32 18.24 1.07
CA GLN A 85 11.51 17.44 1.36
C GLN A 85 12.71 18.35 1.66
N GLN A 86 13.33 18.18 2.84
CA GLN A 86 14.50 18.95 3.26
C GLN A 86 15.64 18.90 2.22
N ASP A 87 16.27 20.06 1.98
CA ASP A 87 17.34 20.30 0.99
C ASP A 87 16.98 19.86 -0.44
N ASN A 88 15.67 19.80 -0.74
CA ASN A 88 15.16 19.45 -2.05
C ASN A 88 13.91 20.28 -2.39
N SER A 89 12.78 19.65 -2.67
CA SER A 89 11.56 20.28 -3.14
C SER A 89 10.34 19.69 -2.49
N ALA A 90 9.22 20.39 -2.63
CA ALA A 90 7.94 19.77 -2.45
C ALA A 90 7.67 18.78 -3.58
N ILE A 91 7.18 17.60 -3.21
CA ILE A 91 6.81 16.56 -4.16
C ILE A 91 5.38 16.10 -3.96
N ALA A 92 4.79 15.58 -5.02
CA ALA A 92 3.67 14.65 -4.98
C ALA A 92 4.21 13.25 -5.32
N ILE A 93 3.80 12.23 -4.57
CA ILE A 93 4.19 10.83 -4.80
C ILE A 93 2.97 9.91 -4.70
N GLY A 94 2.81 9.00 -5.66
CA GLY A 94 1.68 8.05 -5.65
C GLY A 94 1.72 7.10 -4.45
N SER A 95 0.56 6.79 -3.87
CA SER A 95 0.43 5.80 -2.78
C SER A 95 0.65 4.35 -3.23
N ARG A 96 0.53 4.11 -4.54
CA ARG A 96 0.66 2.81 -5.20
C ARG A 96 1.48 2.93 -6.50
N PRO A 97 2.15 1.86 -6.95
CA PRO A 97 2.84 1.83 -8.24
C PRO A 97 1.84 1.88 -9.41
N GLY A 98 2.34 2.18 -10.62
CA GLY A 98 1.53 2.20 -11.83
C GLY A 98 1.02 0.81 -12.22
N ALA A 99 -0.16 0.75 -12.84
CA ALA A 99 -0.80 -0.51 -13.28
C ALA A 99 0.02 -1.31 -14.32
N ASP A 100 0.98 -0.66 -14.97
CA ASP A 100 1.90 -1.20 -15.97
C ASP A 100 3.20 -1.79 -15.37
N ASN A 101 3.26 -1.99 -14.05
CA ASN A 101 4.49 -2.30 -13.30
C ASN A 101 5.50 -1.16 -13.23
N SER A 102 5.12 0.07 -13.59
CA SER A 102 5.99 1.22 -13.37
C SER A 102 6.18 1.47 -11.87
N PRO A 103 7.39 1.88 -11.44
CA PRO A 103 7.63 2.35 -10.08
C PRO A 103 6.62 3.42 -9.65
N ILE A 104 6.48 3.60 -8.34
CA ILE A 104 5.74 4.75 -7.80
C ILE A 104 6.23 6.02 -8.46
N GLN A 105 5.30 6.75 -9.07
CA GLN A 105 5.58 8.01 -9.73
C GLN A 105 5.64 9.12 -8.68
N TYR A 106 6.62 10.01 -8.83
CA TYR A 106 6.69 11.25 -8.06
C TYR A 106 7.10 12.39 -8.98
N TYR A 107 6.67 13.61 -8.64
CA TYR A 107 7.00 14.82 -9.38
C TYR A 107 7.01 16.03 -8.45
N ARG A 108 7.72 17.08 -8.85
CA ARG A 108 7.82 18.34 -8.11
C ARG A 108 6.51 19.11 -8.20
N VAL A 109 6.10 19.73 -7.11
CA VAL A 109 4.94 20.64 -7.02
C VAL A 109 5.38 22.01 -6.52
N ALA A 110 4.43 22.90 -6.22
CA ALA A 110 4.72 24.24 -5.70
C ALA A 110 5.51 24.22 -4.39
N GLY A 111 6.29 25.28 -4.16
CA GLY A 111 7.07 25.46 -2.94
C GLY A 111 8.49 24.89 -3.02
N GLY A 112 9.11 24.75 -1.86
CA GLY A 112 10.49 24.31 -1.69
C GLY A 112 10.64 23.24 -0.62
N GLU A 113 11.80 23.22 0.03
CA GLU A 113 12.17 22.16 0.97
C GLU A 113 11.30 22.12 2.24
N SER A 114 10.85 23.29 2.72
CA SER A 114 10.13 23.44 3.97
C SER A 114 8.61 23.51 3.79
N ALA A 115 8.11 23.08 2.62
CA ALA A 115 6.74 23.33 2.20
C ALA A 115 5.67 22.81 3.16
N PHE A 116 4.80 23.73 3.57
CA PHE A 116 3.40 23.47 3.91
C PHE A 116 2.60 23.55 2.60
N LEU A 117 1.76 22.55 2.33
CA LEU A 117 1.02 22.46 1.07
C LEU A 117 -0.47 22.61 1.33
N ALA A 118 -1.19 23.19 0.37
CA ALA A 118 -2.65 23.28 0.36
C ALA A 118 -3.18 23.16 -1.07
N PHE A 119 -4.34 22.54 -1.23
CA PHE A 119 -5.04 22.33 -2.50
C PHE A 119 -6.46 21.84 -2.21
N ASP A 120 -7.32 21.84 -3.24
CA ASP A 120 -8.56 21.07 -3.24
C ASP A 120 -8.24 19.57 -3.34
N PRO A 121 -8.57 18.74 -2.33
CA PRO A 121 -8.29 17.31 -2.40
C PRO A 121 -9.10 16.57 -3.48
N GLU A 122 -10.25 17.08 -3.89
CA GLU A 122 -11.06 16.49 -4.98
C GLU A 122 -10.54 16.89 -6.36
N ASP A 123 -10.04 18.12 -6.49
CA ASP A 123 -9.45 18.65 -7.73
C ASP A 123 -8.08 19.30 -7.47
N PRO A 124 -7.00 18.51 -7.34
CA PRO A 124 -5.67 19.02 -7.06
C PRO A 124 -5.03 19.71 -8.28
N GLN A 125 -5.80 20.41 -9.12
CA GLN A 125 -5.31 21.16 -10.27
C GLN A 125 -4.35 22.28 -9.84
N LEU A 126 -4.74 23.07 -8.84
CA LEU A 126 -3.91 24.14 -8.27
C LEU A 126 -3.35 23.71 -6.91
N ILE A 127 -2.02 23.72 -6.79
CA ILE A 127 -1.31 23.36 -5.57
C ILE A 127 -0.54 24.56 -5.06
N TYR A 128 -0.83 24.98 -3.84
CA TYR A 128 -0.13 26.06 -3.14
C TYR A 128 0.94 25.46 -2.26
N GLY A 129 2.16 25.99 -2.35
CA GLY A 129 3.31 25.46 -1.61
C GLY A 129 4.27 26.55 -1.16
N GLY A 130 4.67 26.43 0.10
CA GLY A 130 5.61 27.34 0.75
C GLY A 130 7.06 26.91 0.60
N SER A 131 7.96 27.83 0.92
CA SER A 131 9.37 27.60 1.19
C SER A 131 9.79 28.51 2.34
N TYR A 132 11.02 28.36 2.84
CA TYR A 132 11.56 29.21 3.88
C TYR A 132 11.42 30.70 3.52
N GLN A 133 11.40 31.56 4.56
CA GLN A 133 11.17 33.01 4.45
C GLN A 133 9.76 33.42 3.98
N GLY A 134 8.80 32.50 3.99
CA GLY A 134 7.42 32.79 3.58
C GLY A 134 7.27 32.94 2.06
N ASN A 135 8.26 32.48 1.28
CA ASN A 135 8.10 32.37 -0.16
C ASN A 135 6.96 31.38 -0.43
N ILE A 136 6.01 31.76 -1.26
CA ILE A 136 4.85 30.95 -1.58
C ILE A 136 4.58 31.02 -3.07
N SER A 137 4.26 29.85 -3.64
CA SER A 137 3.97 29.71 -5.05
C SER A 137 2.75 28.83 -5.27
N VAL A 138 2.15 28.94 -6.44
CA VAL A 138 1.09 28.04 -6.92
C VAL A 138 1.57 27.29 -8.15
N TYR A 139 1.33 25.98 -8.20
CA TYR A 139 1.60 25.09 -9.32
C TYR A 139 0.28 24.70 -9.96
N ASP A 140 0.21 24.75 -11.29
CA ASP A 140 -0.95 24.36 -12.07
C ASP A 140 -0.64 23.07 -12.85
N HIS A 141 -1.36 21.98 -12.54
CA HIS A 141 -1.23 20.69 -13.23
C HIS A 141 -1.57 20.77 -14.71
N LYS A 142 -2.49 21.66 -15.10
CA LYS A 142 -2.94 21.81 -16.49
C LYS A 142 -1.82 22.37 -17.36
N THR A 143 -1.16 23.43 -16.91
CA THR A 143 -0.07 24.07 -17.66
C THR A 143 1.32 23.54 -17.32
N LYS A 144 1.46 22.83 -16.18
CA LYS A 144 2.73 22.37 -15.60
C LYS A 144 3.68 23.52 -15.29
N THR A 145 3.14 24.66 -14.86
CA THR A 145 3.90 25.87 -14.54
C THR A 145 3.72 26.26 -13.07
N THR A 146 4.66 27.06 -12.56
CA THR A 146 4.63 27.60 -11.19
C THR A 146 4.66 29.12 -11.25
N LYS A 147 3.91 29.78 -10.36
CA LYS A 147 3.87 31.23 -10.21
C LYS A 147 4.13 31.63 -8.75
N ASP A 148 4.98 32.63 -8.53
CA ASP A 148 5.14 33.29 -7.23
C ASP A 148 3.91 34.13 -6.88
N ILE A 149 3.44 34.02 -5.64
CA ILE A 149 2.23 34.68 -5.15
C ILE A 149 2.45 35.31 -3.78
N MET A 150 3.68 35.71 -3.45
CA MET A 150 3.99 36.24 -2.13
C MET A 150 3.26 37.57 -1.87
N ALA A 151 2.60 37.68 -0.70
CA ALA A 151 1.83 38.88 -0.31
C ALA A 151 2.66 40.17 -0.27
N TYR A 152 3.94 40.06 0.09
CA TYR A 152 4.87 41.17 0.13
C TYR A 152 6.29 40.69 -0.16
N PRO A 153 6.76 40.80 -1.43
CA PRO A 153 8.10 40.39 -1.81
C PRO A 153 9.17 41.24 -1.11
N GLN A 154 9.92 40.63 -0.19
CA GLN A 154 11.05 41.24 0.50
C GLN A 154 12.18 40.21 0.61
N ILE A 155 13.43 40.66 0.49
CA ILE A 155 14.60 39.79 0.74
C ILE A 155 14.62 39.40 2.22
N GLY A 156 14.40 38.12 2.51
CA GLY A 156 14.46 37.57 3.86
C GLY A 156 15.89 37.25 4.33
N LEU A 157 16.77 36.85 3.39
CA LEU A 157 18.14 36.44 3.71
C LEU A 157 18.94 37.57 4.36
N ALA A 158 19.52 37.27 5.54
CA ALA A 158 20.31 38.19 6.37
C ALA A 158 19.58 39.50 6.73
N SER A 159 18.26 39.56 6.60
CA SER A 159 17.43 40.66 7.04
C SER A 159 17.18 40.57 8.55
N LEU A 160 17.14 41.71 9.22
CA LEU A 160 16.76 41.76 10.63
C LEU A 160 15.26 41.46 10.78
N PRO A 161 14.84 40.48 11.60
CA PRO A 161 13.43 40.12 11.74
C PRO A 161 12.54 41.31 12.12
N ARG A 162 13.01 42.19 13.02
CA ARG A 162 12.29 43.43 13.40
C ARG A 162 12.08 44.45 12.27
N LYS A 163 12.77 44.28 11.13
CA LYS A 163 12.62 45.13 9.93
C LYS A 163 11.77 44.46 8.85
N MET A 164 11.37 43.21 9.05
CA MET A 164 10.49 42.50 8.12
C MET A 164 9.07 43.00 8.33
N LYS A 165 8.34 43.24 7.22
CA LYS A 165 6.92 43.59 7.32
C LYS A 165 6.11 42.42 7.90
N TYR A 166 6.42 41.21 7.41
CA TYR A 166 5.85 39.96 7.88
C TYR A 166 7.00 39.01 8.23
N ARG A 167 6.96 38.42 9.44
CA ARG A 167 7.97 37.47 9.90
C ARG A 167 7.42 36.06 9.72
N PHE A 168 8.13 35.23 8.98
CA PHE A 168 7.69 33.88 8.65
C PHE A 168 8.55 32.84 9.35
N ASN A 169 7.89 31.77 9.80
CA ASN A 169 8.55 30.57 10.28
C ASN A 169 9.26 29.83 9.13
N TRP A 170 10.19 28.93 9.46
CA TRP A 170 10.83 28.03 8.47
C TRP A 170 9.79 27.22 7.69
N ASN A 171 8.79 26.68 8.39
CA ASN A 171 7.66 25.95 7.83
C ASN A 171 6.36 26.77 7.93
N ALA A 172 6.37 27.99 7.38
CA ALA A 172 5.24 28.91 7.44
C ALA A 172 3.92 28.25 6.96
N PRO A 173 2.84 28.24 7.78
CA PRO A 173 1.62 27.52 7.46
C PRO A 173 0.89 28.03 6.22
N ILE A 174 0.40 27.09 5.40
CA ILE A 174 -0.49 27.33 4.27
C ILE A 174 -1.62 26.31 4.38
N VAL A 175 -2.88 26.77 4.38
CA VAL A 175 -4.04 25.91 4.63
C VAL A 175 -5.17 26.32 3.70
N ALA A 176 -5.82 25.34 3.07
CA ALA A 176 -7.07 25.54 2.35
C ALA A 176 -8.25 25.45 3.33
N SER A 177 -9.29 26.24 3.11
CA SER A 177 -10.55 26.05 3.83
C SER A 177 -11.12 24.66 3.50
N ALA A 178 -11.59 23.95 4.53
CA ALA A 178 -12.16 22.62 4.36
C ALA A 178 -13.52 22.65 3.62
N GLN A 179 -14.23 23.79 3.65
CA GLN A 179 -15.54 23.95 3.00
C GLN A 179 -15.46 24.66 1.65
N GLU A 180 -14.42 25.47 1.43
CA GLU A 180 -14.20 26.26 0.19
C GLU A 180 -12.70 26.21 -0.17
N PRO A 181 -12.20 25.14 -0.80
CA PRO A 181 -10.76 24.94 -1.02
C PRO A 181 -10.05 26.01 -1.86
N GLU A 182 -10.80 26.84 -2.59
CA GLU A 182 -10.31 28.04 -3.28
C GLU A 182 -9.85 29.16 -2.32
N VAL A 183 -10.30 29.11 -1.07
CA VAL A 183 -9.89 30.03 -0.01
C VAL A 183 -8.62 29.49 0.65
N ILE A 184 -7.52 30.21 0.45
CA ILE A 184 -6.21 29.86 0.99
C ILE A 184 -5.80 30.84 2.07
N TYR A 185 -5.37 30.32 3.21
CA TYR A 185 -4.78 31.06 4.30
C TYR A 185 -3.27 30.84 4.34
N HIS A 186 -2.51 31.90 4.65
CA HIS A 186 -1.06 31.83 4.87
C HIS A 186 -0.68 32.61 6.13
N ALA A 187 0.22 32.05 6.95
CA ALA A 187 0.55 32.63 8.25
C ALA A 187 2.02 33.07 8.36
N ALA A 188 2.19 34.32 8.83
CA ALA A 188 3.43 34.97 9.21
C ALA A 188 3.43 35.20 10.74
N ASN A 189 3.73 36.41 11.22
CA ASN A 189 3.29 36.88 12.54
C ASN A 189 1.79 37.25 12.55
N VAL A 190 1.20 37.41 11.36
CA VAL A 190 -0.22 37.66 11.10
C VAL A 190 -0.79 36.58 10.19
N VAL A 191 -2.11 36.42 10.17
CA VAL A 191 -2.84 35.56 9.23
C VAL A 191 -3.27 36.38 8.01
N MET A 192 -3.03 35.83 6.83
CA MET A 192 -3.45 36.39 5.55
C MET A 192 -4.37 35.42 4.82
N LYS A 193 -5.32 35.97 4.06
CA LYS A 193 -6.30 35.23 3.25
C LYS A 193 -6.21 35.65 1.79
N THR A 194 -6.37 34.69 0.89
CA THR A 194 -6.62 34.95 -0.53
C THR A 194 -7.81 34.12 -1.02
N ILE A 195 -8.55 34.68 -1.97
CA ILE A 195 -9.69 34.05 -2.66
C ILE A 195 -9.54 34.13 -4.18
N ASN A 196 -8.36 34.53 -4.65
CA ASN A 196 -8.07 34.79 -6.05
C ASN A 196 -6.69 34.26 -6.43
N GLU A 197 -6.38 33.04 -6.00
CA GLU A 197 -5.15 32.33 -6.36
C GLU A 197 -3.86 33.08 -5.97
N GLY A 198 -3.90 33.86 -4.88
CA GLY A 198 -2.75 34.61 -4.38
C GLY A 198 -2.42 35.89 -5.16
N GLN A 199 -3.30 36.37 -6.04
CA GLN A 199 -3.12 37.65 -6.73
C GLN A 199 -3.19 38.85 -5.77
N SER A 200 -3.97 38.71 -4.69
CA SER A 200 -4.00 39.63 -3.57
C SER A 200 -4.21 38.89 -2.26
N TRP A 201 -3.68 39.47 -1.18
CA TRP A 201 -3.80 38.95 0.18
C TRP A 201 -4.40 39.99 1.11
N GLU A 202 -5.41 39.60 1.87
CA GLU A 202 -6.01 40.37 2.95
C GLU A 202 -5.37 39.95 4.28
N VAL A 203 -4.89 40.90 5.07
CA VAL A 203 -4.45 40.62 6.45
C VAL A 203 -5.68 40.56 7.34
N ILE A 204 -5.95 39.39 7.91
CA ILE A 204 -7.15 39.10 8.70
C ILE A 204 -6.82 38.83 10.17
N SER A 205 -5.69 39.34 10.68
CA SER A 205 -5.39 39.28 12.10
C SER A 205 -4.46 40.43 12.53
N PRO A 206 -4.43 40.79 13.82
CA PRO A 206 -3.28 41.50 14.39
C PRO A 206 -2.05 40.58 14.43
N ASP A 207 -0.92 41.09 14.93
CA ASP A 207 0.21 40.22 15.31
C ASP A 207 -0.25 39.28 16.43
N LEU A 208 -0.25 37.96 16.16
CA LEU A 208 -0.73 36.93 17.09
C LEU A 208 0.40 36.33 17.94
N THR A 209 1.56 36.99 17.97
CA THR A 209 2.75 36.52 18.69
C THR A 209 3.00 37.39 19.92
N ARG A 210 3.99 37.05 20.75
CA ARG A 210 4.43 37.90 21.86
C ARG A 210 5.09 39.19 21.42
N ASP A 211 5.45 39.30 20.13
CA ASP A 211 6.11 40.44 19.49
C ASP A 211 7.20 41.08 20.37
N GLU A 212 8.21 40.30 20.76
CA GLU A 212 9.28 40.77 21.63
C GLU A 212 10.48 41.28 20.79
N PRO A 213 10.68 42.61 20.62
CA PRO A 213 11.68 43.11 19.66
C PRO A 213 13.12 42.70 20.00
N ARG A 214 13.40 42.43 21.28
CA ARG A 214 14.70 41.92 21.77
C ARG A 214 15.05 40.53 21.22
N LYS A 215 14.06 39.74 20.79
CA LYS A 215 14.22 38.40 20.21
C LYS A 215 14.16 38.42 18.67
N GLN A 216 14.01 39.60 18.07
CA GLN A 216 13.91 39.83 16.63
C GLN A 216 15.20 40.44 16.06
N GLU A 217 16.33 40.05 16.66
CA GLU A 217 17.68 40.50 16.32
C GLU A 217 18.36 39.53 15.35
N ARG A 218 19.63 39.80 15.01
CA ARG A 218 20.45 38.85 14.24
C ARG A 218 20.62 37.54 15.01
N GLY A 219 20.27 36.42 14.37
CA GLY A 219 20.41 35.07 14.94
C GLY A 219 21.83 34.51 14.87
N GLY A 220 22.05 33.39 15.57
CA GLY A 220 23.28 32.59 15.53
C GLY A 220 24.52 33.17 16.24
N GLY A 221 24.45 34.41 16.73
CA GLY A 221 25.50 34.98 17.56
C GLY A 221 25.71 34.23 18.89
N PRO A 222 26.93 34.23 19.47
CA PRO A 222 28.14 34.92 19.01
C PRO A 222 28.97 34.10 18.00
N PHE A 223 28.57 32.88 17.65
CA PHE A 223 29.41 31.96 16.88
C PHE A 223 29.40 32.27 15.38
N THR A 224 28.21 32.32 14.77
CA THR A 224 28.04 32.62 13.34
C THR A 224 26.74 33.37 13.15
N ASN A 225 26.79 34.55 12.56
CA ASN A 225 25.55 35.25 12.18
C ASN A 225 24.81 34.41 11.14
N GLU A 226 23.72 33.77 11.56
CA GLU A 226 22.84 32.98 10.71
C GLU A 226 21.66 33.84 10.27
N GLY A 227 21.36 33.78 8.98
CA GLY A 227 20.41 34.67 8.31
C GLY A 227 19.53 33.96 7.29
N ALA A 228 19.43 32.63 7.37
CA ALA A 228 18.65 31.81 6.44
C ALA A 228 17.13 31.97 6.64
N GLY A 229 16.68 32.42 7.81
CA GLY A 229 15.28 32.62 8.18
C GLY A 229 14.72 31.58 9.15
N GLY A 230 15.45 30.50 9.45
CA GLY A 230 15.07 29.49 10.45
C GLY A 230 15.21 29.99 11.90
N GLU A 231 15.98 31.05 12.07
CA GLU A 231 16.20 31.81 13.29
C GLU A 231 15.15 32.89 13.55
N ASN A 232 14.24 33.16 12.59
CA ASN A 232 13.14 34.09 12.80
C ASN A 232 12.26 33.61 13.97
N TYR A 233 11.97 34.52 14.90
CA TYR A 233 11.20 34.26 16.10
C TYR A 233 10.02 35.23 16.21
N ASN A 234 9.04 34.92 17.08
CA ASN A 234 7.75 35.59 17.12
C ASN A 234 7.05 35.47 15.76
N THR A 235 6.76 34.23 15.37
CA THR A 235 6.06 33.83 14.14
C THR A 235 4.97 32.79 14.43
N ILE A 236 3.94 32.75 13.61
CA ILE A 236 2.96 31.65 13.59
C ILE A 236 3.63 30.42 12.97
N SER A 237 3.69 29.34 13.73
CA SER A 237 4.36 28.09 13.37
C SER A 237 3.39 26.99 12.93
N TYR A 238 2.11 27.10 13.29
CA TYR A 238 1.07 26.16 12.88
C TYR A 238 -0.28 26.86 12.72
N MET A 239 -1.06 26.42 11.75
CA MET A 239 -2.43 26.87 11.53
C MET A 239 -3.26 25.71 10.99
N VAL A 240 -4.54 25.66 11.34
CA VAL A 240 -5.50 24.72 10.78
C VAL A 240 -6.88 25.39 10.67
N ALA A 241 -7.59 25.10 9.58
CA ALA A 241 -8.98 25.48 9.39
C ALA A 241 -9.88 24.34 9.88
N SER A 242 -10.96 24.67 10.58
CA SER A 242 -11.86 23.67 11.17
C SER A 242 -12.62 22.89 10.08
N PRO A 243 -12.71 21.55 10.18
CA PRO A 243 -13.56 20.78 9.28
C PRO A 243 -15.06 21.04 9.53
N HIS A 244 -15.41 21.67 10.66
CA HIS A 244 -16.79 21.82 11.11
C HIS A 244 -17.52 23.06 10.63
N SER A 245 -16.79 24.14 10.36
CA SER A 245 -17.37 25.46 10.11
C SER A 245 -16.36 26.35 9.37
N TYR A 246 -16.85 26.96 8.29
CA TYR A 246 -16.08 27.94 7.52
C TYR A 246 -15.62 29.10 8.41
N GLY A 247 -14.37 29.53 8.23
CA GLY A 247 -13.80 30.68 8.95
C GLY A 247 -13.43 30.42 10.42
N GLU A 248 -13.59 29.19 10.93
CA GLU A 248 -13.02 28.82 12.23
C GLU A 248 -11.54 28.43 12.04
N LEU A 249 -10.64 29.25 12.60
CA LEU A 249 -9.19 29.14 12.41
C LEU A 249 -8.49 28.99 13.76
N TRP A 250 -7.63 27.98 13.87
CA TRP A 250 -6.79 27.75 15.04
C TRP A 250 -5.33 28.02 14.68
N VAL A 251 -4.64 28.80 15.49
CA VAL A 251 -3.27 29.26 15.24
C VAL A 251 -2.39 28.97 16.45
N GLY A 252 -1.17 28.52 16.20
CA GLY A 252 -0.12 28.32 17.20
C GLY A 252 1.18 28.98 16.80
N THR A 253 1.91 29.56 17.77
CA THR A 253 3.14 30.32 17.52
C THR A 253 4.41 29.61 18.01
N ASP A 254 5.57 30.09 17.54
CA ASP A 254 6.88 29.62 18.01
C ASP A 254 7.28 30.16 19.41
N ASP A 255 6.45 31.04 19.98
CA ASP A 255 6.57 31.60 21.32
C ASP A 255 5.46 31.18 22.29
N GLY A 256 4.67 30.18 21.90
CA GLY A 256 3.83 29.36 22.76
C GLY A 256 2.38 29.80 22.89
N LEU A 257 1.94 30.79 22.11
CA LEU A 257 0.56 31.27 22.12
C LEU A 257 -0.33 30.40 21.21
N VAL A 258 -1.58 30.25 21.62
CA VAL A 258 -2.63 29.61 20.82
C VAL A 258 -3.79 30.59 20.68
N HIS A 259 -4.25 30.80 19.45
CA HIS A 259 -5.34 31.72 19.14
C HIS A 259 -6.43 31.02 18.34
N LEU A 260 -7.67 31.50 18.53
CA LEU A 260 -8.86 31.04 17.84
C LEU A 260 -9.61 32.22 17.23
N SER A 261 -9.99 32.08 15.95
CA SER A 261 -11.03 32.88 15.32
C SER A 261 -12.21 31.98 14.97
N LYS A 262 -13.43 32.49 15.11
CA LYS A 262 -14.68 31.80 14.72
C LYS A 262 -15.43 32.53 13.60
N ASP A 263 -14.82 33.57 13.04
CA ASP A 263 -15.47 34.55 12.17
C ASP A 263 -14.57 34.98 11.01
N ASP A 264 -13.77 34.04 10.49
CA ASP A 264 -12.92 34.22 9.32
C ASP A 264 -11.86 35.31 9.53
N GLY A 265 -11.31 35.37 10.73
CA GLY A 265 -10.25 36.30 11.15
C GLY A 265 -10.73 37.68 11.58
N ARG A 266 -12.03 37.97 11.57
CA ARG A 266 -12.51 39.31 11.99
C ARG A 266 -12.23 39.58 13.48
N SER A 267 -12.26 38.55 14.32
CA SER A 267 -11.84 38.60 15.72
C SER A 267 -11.02 37.38 16.11
N TRP A 268 -10.13 37.58 17.10
CA TRP A 268 -9.21 36.57 17.60
C TRP A 268 -9.22 36.56 19.12
N GLN A 269 -9.29 35.36 19.70
CA GLN A 269 -9.20 35.10 21.14
C GLN A 269 -7.92 34.32 21.43
N GLU A 270 -7.12 34.77 22.39
CA GLU A 270 -6.05 33.96 22.96
C GLU A 270 -6.64 32.88 23.86
N ILE A 271 -6.32 31.62 23.57
CA ILE A 271 -6.80 30.42 24.26
C ILE A 271 -5.64 29.52 24.70
N THR A 272 -4.49 30.13 25.01
CA THR A 272 -3.25 29.45 25.34
C THR A 272 -3.40 28.53 26.57
N PRO A 273 -2.95 27.25 26.52
CA PRO A 273 -2.90 26.38 27.69
C PRO A 273 -2.03 27.00 28.81
N PRO A 274 -2.50 27.09 30.08
CA PRO A 274 -1.83 27.88 31.12
C PRO A 274 -0.37 27.53 31.43
N ASP A 275 0.06 26.27 31.31
CA ASP A 275 1.41 25.80 31.66
C ASP A 275 2.35 25.66 30.45
N VAL A 276 1.92 26.03 29.24
CA VAL A 276 2.75 25.88 28.04
C VAL A 276 3.99 26.79 28.10
N GLY A 277 3.84 28.04 28.56
CA GLY A 277 4.91 29.04 28.57
C GLY A 277 5.52 29.31 27.20
N GLU A 278 6.78 29.76 27.15
CA GLU A 278 7.52 29.90 25.89
C GLU A 278 7.87 28.51 25.33
N ALA A 279 7.28 28.17 24.17
CA ALA A 279 7.43 26.87 23.51
C ALA A 279 7.11 26.99 22.01
N LEU A 280 7.53 26.02 21.21
CA LEU A 280 7.06 25.90 19.83
C LEU A 280 5.73 25.14 19.81
N ILE A 281 4.64 25.78 19.37
CA ILE A 281 3.41 25.05 19.03
C ILE A 281 3.63 24.37 17.68
N ASN A 282 3.78 23.04 17.69
CA ASN A 282 4.26 22.29 16.54
C ASN A 282 3.13 21.67 15.70
N SER A 283 1.97 21.41 16.34
CA SER A 283 0.77 20.90 15.68
C SER A 283 -0.50 21.24 16.47
N ILE A 284 -1.60 21.44 15.74
CA ILE A 284 -2.96 21.55 16.25
C ILE A 284 -3.82 20.58 15.44
N GLU A 285 -4.60 19.76 16.13
CA GLU A 285 -5.60 18.86 15.55
C GLU A 285 -6.98 19.27 16.05
N VAL A 286 -7.81 19.85 15.17
CA VAL A 286 -9.23 20.03 15.48
C VAL A 286 -9.91 18.68 15.30
N SER A 287 -10.61 18.21 16.34
CA SER A 287 -11.28 16.92 16.33
C SER A 287 -12.20 16.80 15.11
N PRO A 288 -12.13 15.75 14.29
CA PRO A 288 -13.09 15.56 13.19
C PRO A 288 -14.50 15.23 13.71
N HIS A 289 -14.64 14.86 14.99
CA HIS A 289 -15.89 14.37 15.59
C HIS A 289 -16.66 15.42 16.37
N ARG A 290 -15.96 16.40 16.97
CA ARG A 290 -16.57 17.32 17.94
C ARG A 290 -16.13 18.76 17.71
N LYS A 291 -17.10 19.64 17.51
CA LYS A 291 -16.88 21.09 17.47
C LYS A 291 -16.28 21.58 18.80
N GLY A 292 -15.32 22.49 18.71
CA GLY A 292 -14.64 23.04 19.89
C GLY A 292 -13.62 22.12 20.55
N ALA A 293 -13.50 20.86 20.10
CA ALA A 293 -12.47 19.96 20.59
C ALA A 293 -11.20 20.04 19.75
N ALA A 294 -10.05 20.17 20.42
CA ALA A 294 -8.75 20.22 19.76
C ALA A 294 -7.63 19.63 20.63
N TYR A 295 -6.63 19.04 19.97
CA TYR A 295 -5.37 18.62 20.57
C TYR A 295 -4.25 19.57 20.11
N VAL A 296 -3.53 20.17 21.05
CA VAL A 296 -2.40 21.07 20.79
C VAL A 296 -1.11 20.41 21.26
N VAL A 297 -0.14 20.30 20.36
CA VAL A 297 1.20 19.80 20.64
C VAL A 297 2.18 20.97 20.75
N ALA A 298 2.87 21.03 21.87
CA ALA A 298 3.97 21.96 22.09
C ALA A 298 5.30 21.20 22.26
N THR A 299 6.43 21.87 21.97
CA THR A 299 7.74 21.31 22.26
C THR A 299 8.72 22.37 22.76
N LYS A 300 9.60 21.94 23.67
CA LYS A 300 10.67 22.75 24.26
C LYS A 300 12.05 22.16 24.02
N TYR A 301 12.22 21.30 23.02
CA TYR A 301 13.51 20.65 22.76
C TYR A 301 14.63 21.66 22.48
N LYS A 302 14.31 22.81 21.85
CA LYS A 302 15.24 23.94 21.64
C LYS A 302 15.68 24.65 22.94
N PHE A 303 14.95 24.44 24.04
CA PHE A 303 15.29 24.88 25.40
C PHE A 303 15.92 23.76 26.24
N ASN A 304 16.39 22.69 25.59
CA ASN A 304 16.92 21.49 26.24
C ASN A 304 15.91 20.81 27.18
N ASN A 305 14.62 20.85 26.82
CA ASN A 305 13.56 20.13 27.52
C ASN A 305 12.85 19.19 26.54
N LEU A 306 13.06 17.89 26.72
CA LEU A 306 12.56 16.82 25.86
C LEU A 306 11.20 16.27 26.29
N ALA A 307 10.59 16.85 27.34
CA ALA A 307 9.32 16.35 27.86
C ALA A 307 8.20 16.42 26.80
N PRO A 308 7.36 15.37 26.68
CA PRO A 308 6.19 15.42 25.83
C PRO A 308 5.18 16.46 26.36
N MET A 309 4.53 17.19 25.45
CA MET A 309 3.49 18.16 25.78
C MET A 309 2.33 18.04 24.77
N ILE A 310 1.23 17.46 25.24
CA ILE A 310 -0.05 17.37 24.50
C ILE A 310 -1.11 17.98 25.40
N TYR A 311 -1.84 18.97 24.90
CA TYR A 311 -2.95 19.62 25.57
C TYR A 311 -4.24 19.35 24.82
N TYR A 312 -5.33 19.18 25.55
CA TYR A 312 -6.64 18.91 24.99
C TYR A 312 -7.69 19.84 25.58
N THR A 313 -8.57 20.33 24.73
CA THR A 313 -9.78 21.08 25.07
C THR A 313 -10.97 20.46 24.34
N ASP A 314 -12.17 20.59 24.91
CA ASP A 314 -13.46 20.28 24.26
C ASP A 314 -14.45 21.44 24.27
N ASP A 315 -13.98 22.63 24.62
CA ASP A 315 -14.78 23.83 24.86
C ASP A 315 -14.14 25.08 24.25
N PHE A 316 -13.51 24.94 23.08
CA PHE A 316 -12.87 26.03 22.34
C PHE A 316 -11.71 26.69 23.10
N GLY A 317 -11.03 25.93 23.96
CA GLY A 317 -9.85 26.38 24.70
C GLY A 317 -10.14 27.13 26.00
N GLU A 318 -11.37 27.06 26.51
CA GLU A 318 -11.71 27.59 27.84
C GLU A 318 -11.07 26.75 28.95
N ASN A 319 -11.06 25.42 28.80
CA ASN A 319 -10.38 24.49 29.70
C ASN A 319 -9.40 23.58 28.96
N TRP A 320 -8.31 23.23 29.66
CA TRP A 320 -7.22 22.42 29.10
C TRP A 320 -6.84 21.26 30.02
N VAL A 321 -6.57 20.10 29.42
CA VAL A 321 -6.05 18.90 30.09
C VAL A 321 -4.78 18.43 29.41
N LYS A 322 -3.76 18.08 30.19
CA LYS A 322 -2.49 17.54 29.67
C LYS A 322 -2.56 16.02 29.51
N LEU A 323 -2.19 15.51 28.33
CA LEU A 323 -2.42 14.13 27.91
C LEU A 323 -1.11 13.42 27.52
N THR A 324 -0.18 13.25 28.45
CA THR A 324 1.16 12.72 28.16
C THR A 324 1.48 11.40 28.86
N ASN A 325 0.52 10.84 29.59
CA ASN A 325 0.70 9.62 30.37
C ASN A 325 1.01 8.42 29.47
N GLY A 326 2.11 7.71 29.73
CA GLY A 326 2.57 6.56 28.94
C GLY A 326 3.53 6.89 27.79
N ILE A 327 3.77 8.17 27.50
CA ILE A 327 4.85 8.61 26.59
C ILE A 327 6.15 8.70 27.39
N ASP A 328 7.26 8.28 26.78
CA ASP A 328 8.58 8.39 27.41
C ASP A 328 8.97 9.87 27.62
N PRO A 329 9.56 10.25 28.77
CA PRO A 329 9.94 11.64 29.06
C PRO A 329 10.90 12.28 28.07
N GLU A 330 11.64 11.52 27.26
CA GLU A 330 12.55 12.06 26.24
C GLU A 330 11.98 12.00 24.82
N HIS A 331 10.77 11.44 24.66
CA HIS A 331 10.08 11.36 23.37
C HIS A 331 9.13 12.54 23.19
N PHE A 332 9.68 13.75 23.04
CA PHE A 332 8.84 14.91 22.75
C PHE A 332 7.96 14.66 21.52
N VAL A 333 6.73 15.14 21.61
CA VAL A 333 5.69 14.92 20.61
C VAL A 333 5.79 16.01 19.56
N ARG A 334 5.64 15.63 18.29
CA ARG A 334 5.67 16.54 17.14
C ARG A 334 4.26 16.74 16.56
N VAL A 335 3.45 15.69 16.55
CA VAL A 335 2.11 15.71 15.96
C VAL A 335 1.17 14.76 16.70
N VAL A 336 -0.10 15.13 16.78
CA VAL A 336 -1.21 14.25 17.17
C VAL A 336 -2.27 14.32 16.07
N ARG A 337 -2.83 13.19 15.66
CA ARG A 337 -4.02 13.10 14.79
C ARG A 337 -5.09 12.27 15.48
N GLU A 338 -6.33 12.72 15.39
CA GLU A 338 -7.47 11.90 15.81
C GLU A 338 -7.93 11.04 14.64
N ASP A 339 -8.28 9.79 14.94
CA ASP A 339 -8.84 8.88 13.97
C ASP A 339 -10.11 9.47 13.34
N LYS A 340 -10.29 9.32 12.02
CA LYS A 340 -11.41 9.94 11.31
C LYS A 340 -12.76 9.23 11.50
N GLU A 341 -12.75 7.97 11.93
CA GLU A 341 -13.97 7.17 12.08
C GLU A 341 -14.32 6.92 13.55
N GLN A 342 -13.32 6.78 14.43
CA GLN A 342 -13.53 6.41 15.83
C GLN A 342 -13.02 7.50 16.79
N PRO A 343 -13.90 8.25 17.48
CA PRO A 343 -13.48 9.26 18.44
C PRO A 343 -12.69 8.64 19.61
N GLY A 344 -11.64 9.34 20.02
CA GLY A 344 -10.76 8.95 21.12
C GLY A 344 -9.68 7.92 20.77
N ILE A 345 -9.58 7.50 19.51
CA ILE A 345 -8.34 6.88 19.00
C ILE A 345 -7.44 8.00 18.47
N LEU A 346 -6.22 8.07 18.99
CA LEU A 346 -5.25 9.10 18.66
C LEU A 346 -3.92 8.47 18.26
N TYR A 347 -3.29 9.05 17.25
CA TYR A 347 -1.96 8.68 16.78
C TYR A 347 -1.01 9.84 17.04
N ALA A 348 0.13 9.57 17.67
CA ALA A 348 1.15 10.58 17.96
C ALA A 348 2.48 10.25 17.29
N GLY A 349 3.01 11.21 16.54
CA GLY A 349 4.37 11.21 16.03
C GLY A 349 5.31 11.89 17.02
N THR A 350 6.42 11.22 17.34
CA THR A 350 7.42 11.70 18.31
C THR A 350 8.82 11.69 17.72
N GLU A 351 9.80 12.18 18.47
CA GLU A 351 11.21 12.09 18.09
C GLU A 351 11.73 10.65 17.92
N ALA A 352 11.07 9.67 18.55
CA ALA A 352 11.53 8.28 18.61
C ALA A 352 10.50 7.27 18.06
N GLY A 353 9.61 7.71 17.16
CA GLY A 353 8.61 6.90 16.49
C GLY A 353 7.18 7.21 16.89
N LEU A 354 6.30 6.21 16.81
CA LEU A 354 4.86 6.36 16.96
C LEU A 354 4.33 5.90 18.31
N TYR A 355 3.28 6.58 18.79
CA TYR A 355 2.44 6.18 19.90
C TYR A 355 0.97 6.17 19.49
N ILE A 356 0.17 5.37 20.18
CA ILE A 356 -1.29 5.29 20.01
C ILE A 356 -1.98 5.41 21.38
N SER A 357 -3.12 6.10 21.41
CA SER A 357 -4.09 6.04 22.50
C SER A 357 -5.43 5.59 21.94
N THR A 358 -6.21 4.85 22.74
CA THR A 358 -7.59 4.43 22.41
C THR A 358 -8.60 4.90 23.45
N ASP A 359 -8.18 5.86 24.28
CA ASP A 359 -8.90 6.39 25.44
C ASP A 359 -8.77 7.92 25.54
N PHE A 360 -8.91 8.60 24.41
CA PHE A 360 -8.88 10.07 24.30
C PHE A 360 -7.57 10.69 24.83
N GLY A 361 -6.45 9.98 24.68
CA GLY A 361 -5.12 10.43 25.10
C GLY A 361 -4.85 10.31 26.61
N SER A 362 -5.78 9.72 27.39
CA SER A 362 -5.56 9.52 28.82
C SER A 362 -4.43 8.53 29.12
N LYS A 363 -4.17 7.60 28.20
CA LYS A 363 -2.97 6.75 28.19
C LYS A 363 -2.47 6.46 26.78
N TRP A 364 -1.15 6.58 26.62
CA TRP A 364 -0.45 6.29 25.38
C TRP A 364 0.36 5.00 25.47
N HIS A 365 0.46 4.32 24.32
CA HIS A 365 1.22 3.09 24.14
C HIS A 365 2.13 3.24 22.92
N ARG A 366 3.38 2.77 23.02
CA ARG A 366 4.29 2.76 21.86
C ARG A 366 3.70 1.88 20.74
N PHE A 367 3.69 2.41 19.52
CA PHE A 367 3.07 1.80 18.34
C PHE A 367 4.05 1.74 17.15
N GLN A 368 5.15 1.01 17.32
CA GLN A 368 6.27 1.05 16.36
C GLN A 368 6.11 0.10 15.15
N LEU A 369 5.48 -1.06 15.33
CA LEU A 369 5.41 -2.13 14.32
C LEU A 369 6.79 -2.38 13.63
N ASN A 370 6.86 -2.23 12.30
CA ASN A 370 8.08 -2.33 11.50
C ASN A 370 8.65 -0.97 11.06
N LEU A 371 8.09 0.15 11.51
CA LEU A 371 8.64 1.48 11.28
C LEU A 371 9.99 1.59 12.01
N PRO A 372 11.07 2.10 11.37
CA PRO A 372 12.32 2.38 12.06
C PRO A 372 12.14 3.42 13.18
N VAL A 373 12.94 3.32 14.24
CA VAL A 373 13.02 4.39 15.24
C VAL A 373 13.62 5.62 14.58
N CYS A 374 12.80 6.63 14.34
CA CYS A 374 13.15 7.90 13.71
C CYS A 374 12.13 8.99 14.09
N PRO A 375 12.46 10.27 13.91
CA PRO A 375 11.50 11.34 14.12
C PRO A 375 10.33 11.24 13.14
N VAL A 376 9.12 11.32 13.66
CA VAL A 376 7.88 11.43 12.88
C VAL A 376 7.41 12.88 12.98
N ASN A 377 7.58 13.64 11.90
CA ASN A 377 7.34 15.08 11.87
C ASN A 377 5.85 15.41 11.73
N ASP A 378 5.12 14.61 10.95
CA ASP A 378 3.71 14.84 10.69
C ASP A 378 2.98 13.53 10.32
N LEU A 379 1.66 13.54 10.48
CA LEU A 379 0.76 12.41 10.24
C LEU A 379 -0.47 12.87 9.45
N PHE A 380 -0.99 12.00 8.58
CA PHE A 380 -2.23 12.24 7.84
C PHE A 380 -3.02 10.95 7.66
N ILE A 381 -4.36 11.03 7.64
CA ILE A 381 -5.23 9.87 7.42
C ILE A 381 -5.99 10.04 6.11
N ARG A 382 -5.83 9.08 5.19
CA ARG A 382 -6.47 9.08 3.85
C ARG A 382 -6.88 7.66 3.47
N ASP A 383 -8.09 7.47 2.94
CA ASP A 383 -8.66 6.15 2.61
C ASP A 383 -8.51 5.10 3.74
N ASN A 384 -8.70 5.56 4.98
CA ASN A 384 -8.46 4.80 6.20
C ASN A 384 -7.02 4.29 6.41
N ASP A 385 -6.05 4.76 5.63
CA ASP A 385 -4.61 4.54 5.84
C ASP A 385 -4.01 5.62 6.74
N LEU A 386 -3.03 5.26 7.57
CA LEU A 386 -2.22 6.22 8.33
C LEU A 386 -0.88 6.46 7.62
N ILE A 387 -0.67 7.71 7.19
CA ILE A 387 0.52 8.18 6.51
C ILE A 387 1.42 8.92 7.50
N ALA A 388 2.71 8.57 7.53
CA ALA A 388 3.71 9.21 8.36
C ALA A 388 4.81 9.89 7.53
N ALA A 389 5.00 11.19 7.75
CA ALA A 389 6.18 11.93 7.31
C ALA A 389 7.31 11.76 8.33
N THR A 390 8.43 11.17 7.90
CA THR A 390 9.57 10.93 8.78
C THR A 390 10.75 11.84 8.44
N SER A 391 11.64 12.04 9.42
CA SER A 391 12.95 12.64 9.17
C SER A 391 13.97 11.55 8.85
N GLY A 392 14.20 11.28 7.56
CA GLY A 392 15.27 10.40 7.09
C GLY A 392 14.84 8.98 6.75
N ARG A 393 13.53 8.68 6.67
CA ARG A 393 12.99 7.37 6.27
C ARG A 393 11.84 7.46 5.26
N GLY A 394 11.65 8.62 4.62
CA GLY A 394 10.60 8.86 3.63
C GLY A 394 9.19 8.89 4.22
N PHE A 395 8.19 8.62 3.38
CA PHE A 395 6.82 8.36 3.83
C PHE A 395 6.63 6.89 4.19
N TRP A 396 5.85 6.64 5.23
CA TRP A 396 5.38 5.31 5.61
C TRP A 396 3.85 5.29 5.62
N VAL A 397 3.26 4.22 5.11
CA VAL A 397 1.81 4.05 5.07
C VAL A 397 1.47 2.75 5.81
N LEU A 398 0.62 2.86 6.83
CA LEU A 398 -0.03 1.71 7.45
C LEU A 398 -1.39 1.55 6.77
N ASP A 399 -1.51 0.53 5.94
CA ASP A 399 -2.75 0.26 5.21
C ASP A 399 -3.88 -0.14 6.16
N ASP A 400 -5.04 0.48 6.01
CA ASP A 400 -6.30 0.20 6.70
C ASP A 400 -6.23 0.12 8.24
N LEU A 401 -6.76 1.16 8.88
CA LEU A 401 -6.89 1.31 10.34
C LEU A 401 -8.06 0.50 10.94
N SER A 402 -8.87 -0.19 10.14
CA SER A 402 -10.07 -0.91 10.58
C SER A 402 -9.83 -1.84 11.78
N VAL A 403 -8.71 -2.57 11.79
CA VAL A 403 -8.37 -3.46 12.90
C VAL A 403 -8.15 -2.70 14.20
N ILE A 404 -7.56 -1.51 14.16
CA ILE A 404 -7.33 -0.65 15.34
C ILE A 404 -8.67 -0.09 15.83
N GLN A 405 -9.45 0.47 14.91
CA GLN A 405 -10.77 1.06 15.15
C GLN A 405 -11.73 0.05 15.81
N GLN A 406 -11.70 -1.19 15.36
CA GLN A 406 -12.55 -2.26 15.89
C GLN A 406 -11.94 -3.01 17.08
N SER A 407 -10.65 -2.91 17.36
CA SER A 407 -10.01 -3.68 18.43
C SER A 407 -10.47 -3.27 19.83
N ARG A 408 -10.89 -2.01 20.01
CA ARG A 408 -11.30 -1.47 21.29
C ARG A 408 -12.41 -2.34 21.90
N ASN A 409 -12.20 -2.80 23.13
CA ASN A 409 -13.07 -3.74 23.89
C ASN A 409 -13.25 -5.15 23.28
N ARG A 410 -13.17 -5.33 21.96
CA ARG A 410 -13.35 -6.64 21.30
C ARG A 410 -12.24 -7.62 21.66
N LEU A 411 -10.99 -7.15 21.71
CA LEU A 411 -9.84 -8.00 22.08
C LEU A 411 -9.89 -8.52 23.53
N LEU A 412 -10.59 -7.82 24.44
CA LEU A 412 -10.75 -8.26 25.83
C LEU A 412 -11.56 -9.56 25.95
N SER A 413 -12.40 -9.86 24.97
CA SER A 413 -13.18 -11.09 24.92
C SER A 413 -12.32 -12.35 24.82
N LYS A 414 -11.06 -12.22 24.34
CA LYS A 414 -10.17 -13.34 24.03
C LYS A 414 -10.86 -14.42 23.18
N LYS A 415 -11.73 -14.03 22.26
CA LYS A 415 -12.37 -14.90 21.27
C LYS A 415 -11.77 -14.69 19.89
N MET A 416 -12.03 -15.60 18.96
CA MET A 416 -11.67 -15.37 17.57
C MET A 416 -12.46 -14.18 17.03
N LEU A 417 -11.78 -13.29 16.31
CA LEU A 417 -12.43 -12.14 15.67
C LEU A 417 -12.03 -12.07 14.21
N LEU A 418 -13.00 -11.76 13.37
CA LEU A 418 -12.78 -11.26 12.01
C LEU A 418 -13.16 -9.78 12.01
N PHE A 419 -12.30 -8.94 11.43
CA PHE A 419 -12.51 -7.50 11.38
C PHE A 419 -13.11 -7.11 10.03
N GLU A 420 -14.04 -6.16 10.06
CA GLU A 420 -14.48 -5.47 8.84
C GLU A 420 -13.29 -4.67 8.27
N THR A 421 -13.32 -4.34 6.98
CA THR A 421 -12.25 -3.60 6.28
C THR A 421 -12.87 -2.47 5.48
N ALA A 422 -12.12 -1.38 5.30
CA ALA A 422 -12.53 -0.28 4.45
C ALA A 422 -12.76 -0.76 3.00
N PRO A 423 -13.69 -0.15 2.25
CA PRO A 423 -13.87 -0.48 0.83
C PRO A 423 -12.57 -0.30 0.03
N VAL A 424 -12.28 -1.22 -0.88
CA VAL A 424 -11.06 -1.16 -1.72
C VAL A 424 -11.44 -1.15 -3.19
N TYR A 425 -10.81 -0.27 -3.96
CA TYR A 425 -10.97 -0.22 -5.42
C TYR A 425 -10.29 -1.41 -6.10
N LEU A 426 -11.00 -2.07 -7.01
CA LEU A 426 -10.44 -3.13 -7.85
C LEU A 426 -9.49 -2.51 -8.88
N GLN A 427 -8.20 -2.43 -8.50
CA GLN A 427 -7.15 -1.91 -9.36
C GLN A 427 -6.25 -3.03 -9.87
N LYS A 428 -5.88 -2.96 -11.15
CA LYS A 428 -4.79 -3.78 -11.68
C LYS A 428 -3.47 -3.22 -11.15
N LEU A 429 -2.91 -3.88 -10.14
CA LEU A 429 -1.61 -3.54 -9.59
C LEU A 429 -0.53 -4.57 -9.98
N PRO A 430 0.76 -4.19 -9.95
CA PRO A 430 1.87 -5.03 -10.39
C PRO A 430 1.99 -6.35 -9.63
N ALA A 431 2.07 -7.49 -10.32
CA ALA A 431 2.43 -8.73 -9.65
C ALA A 431 3.87 -8.61 -9.11
N LEU A 432 4.05 -8.72 -7.78
CA LEU A 432 5.37 -8.64 -7.15
C LEU A 432 6.29 -9.74 -7.71
N LYS A 433 7.35 -9.37 -8.42
CA LYS A 433 8.35 -10.34 -8.93
C LYS A 433 9.15 -10.93 -7.76
N LYS A 434 9.35 -12.25 -7.79
CA LYS A 434 10.21 -12.99 -6.85
C LYS A 434 11.60 -12.35 -6.82
N GLY A 435 12.03 -11.84 -5.65
CA GLY A 435 13.33 -11.17 -5.47
C GLY A 435 13.29 -9.64 -5.44
N GLN A 436 12.19 -8.99 -5.83
CA GLN A 436 11.96 -7.60 -5.43
C GLN A 436 11.55 -7.60 -3.96
N SER A 437 12.21 -6.78 -3.14
CA SER A 437 11.89 -6.72 -1.72
C SER A 437 10.43 -6.30 -1.56
N VAL A 438 9.62 -7.20 -0.99
CA VAL A 438 8.26 -6.97 -0.44
C VAL A 438 8.19 -5.73 0.48
N LYS A 439 9.34 -5.17 0.87
CA LYS A 439 9.51 -4.07 1.81
C LYS A 439 9.21 -2.66 1.27
N LYS A 440 8.87 -2.48 -0.01
CA LYS A 440 8.71 -1.12 -0.59
C LYS A 440 7.27 -0.69 -0.91
N TYR A 441 6.34 -1.62 -1.07
CA TYR A 441 4.98 -1.31 -1.52
C TYR A 441 3.94 -2.15 -0.76
N ALA A 442 2.73 -1.61 -0.58
CA ALA A 442 1.61 -2.39 -0.08
C ALA A 442 1.36 -3.59 -1.00
N ALA A 443 0.96 -4.71 -0.41
CA ALA A 443 0.57 -5.87 -1.19
C ALA A 443 -0.72 -5.57 -1.96
N ASN A 444 -0.80 -6.05 -3.21
CA ASN A 444 -2.03 -5.93 -3.99
C ASN A 444 -3.12 -6.77 -3.35
N GLY A 445 -4.35 -6.26 -3.38
CA GLY A 445 -5.50 -6.94 -2.82
C GLY A 445 -6.12 -6.16 -1.68
N MET A 446 -7.09 -6.80 -1.03
CA MET A 446 -7.76 -6.27 0.14
C MET A 446 -7.17 -6.87 1.41
N VAL A 447 -6.97 -6.02 2.41
CA VAL A 447 -6.55 -6.40 3.75
C VAL A 447 -7.69 -7.17 4.43
N ILE A 448 -7.37 -8.33 4.98
CA ILE A 448 -8.25 -9.12 5.84
C ILE A 448 -7.50 -9.37 7.15
N ASP A 449 -7.90 -8.64 8.19
CA ASP A 449 -7.35 -8.81 9.52
C ASP A 449 -8.24 -9.73 10.36
N TYR A 450 -7.60 -10.58 11.17
CA TYR A 450 -8.28 -11.43 12.14
C TYR A 450 -7.43 -11.65 13.39
N TYR A 451 -8.10 -11.90 14.51
CA TYR A 451 -7.46 -12.16 15.79
C TYR A 451 -7.69 -13.60 16.24
N LEU A 452 -6.61 -14.26 16.66
CA LEU A 452 -6.63 -15.58 17.27
C LEU A 452 -6.16 -15.47 18.74
N PRO A 453 -6.97 -15.91 19.72
CA PRO A 453 -6.66 -15.70 21.14
C PRO A 453 -5.51 -16.57 21.65
N ASP A 454 -5.30 -17.72 21.02
CA ASP A 454 -4.29 -18.70 21.39
C ASP A 454 -3.45 -19.09 20.17
N HIS A 455 -2.29 -19.66 20.43
CA HIS A 455 -1.51 -20.29 19.38
C HIS A 455 -2.24 -21.56 18.92
N ILE A 456 -2.55 -21.65 17.63
CA ILE A 456 -3.20 -22.82 17.05
C ILE A 456 -2.10 -23.82 16.65
N ASP A 457 -2.13 -25.03 17.20
CA ASP A 457 -1.22 -26.09 16.77
C ASP A 457 -1.54 -26.59 15.35
N SER A 458 -0.64 -27.38 14.76
CA SER A 458 -0.81 -27.92 13.42
C SER A 458 -1.93 -28.96 13.30
N THR A 459 -2.61 -29.35 14.39
CA THR A 459 -3.72 -30.32 14.36
C THR A 459 -5.06 -29.64 14.15
N THR A 460 -5.23 -28.41 14.64
CA THR A 460 -6.46 -27.63 14.47
C THR A 460 -6.41 -26.83 13.16
N GLU A 461 -7.46 -26.98 12.35
CA GLU A 461 -7.61 -26.21 11.12
C GLU A 461 -8.25 -24.84 11.37
N VAL A 462 -7.67 -23.83 10.74
CA VAL A 462 -8.21 -22.48 10.59
C VAL A 462 -8.35 -22.23 9.10
N SER A 463 -9.57 -21.90 8.65
CA SER A 463 -9.84 -21.57 7.26
C SER A 463 -10.43 -20.17 7.11
N LEU A 464 -10.10 -19.54 5.99
CA LEU A 464 -10.66 -18.28 5.53
C LEU A 464 -11.33 -18.54 4.18
N GLU A 465 -12.65 -18.41 4.13
CA GLU A 465 -13.47 -18.63 2.95
C GLU A 465 -13.96 -17.27 2.43
N ILE A 466 -13.86 -17.06 1.11
CA ILE A 466 -14.45 -15.91 0.42
C ILE A 466 -15.65 -16.42 -0.38
N LEU A 467 -16.82 -15.82 -0.15
CA LEU A 467 -18.06 -16.17 -0.83
C LEU A 467 -18.68 -14.95 -1.49
N ASP A 468 -19.42 -15.15 -2.56
CA ASP A 468 -20.34 -14.12 -3.06
C ASP A 468 -21.55 -13.97 -2.10
N MET A 469 -22.39 -12.96 -2.36
CA MET A 469 -23.59 -12.74 -1.54
C MET A 469 -24.70 -13.78 -1.73
N ASN A 470 -24.58 -14.67 -2.73
CA ASN A 470 -25.49 -15.81 -2.94
C ASN A 470 -25.01 -17.07 -2.19
N GLY A 471 -23.83 -17.03 -1.56
CA GLY A 471 -23.22 -18.14 -0.85
C GLY A 471 -22.36 -19.06 -1.72
N TYR A 472 -22.04 -18.67 -2.95
CA TYR A 472 -21.10 -19.39 -3.80
C TYR A 472 -19.68 -19.20 -3.28
N LEU A 473 -18.98 -20.31 -3.01
CA LEU A 473 -17.60 -20.30 -2.53
C LEU A 473 -16.64 -19.92 -3.66
N LEU A 474 -15.96 -18.79 -3.51
CA LEU A 474 -15.02 -18.27 -4.50
C LEU A 474 -13.60 -18.76 -4.24
N ARG A 475 -13.18 -18.81 -2.97
CA ARG A 475 -11.82 -19.22 -2.59
C ARG A 475 -11.72 -19.64 -1.13
N THR A 476 -10.84 -20.59 -0.85
CA THR A 476 -10.51 -21.03 0.52
C THR A 476 -9.01 -20.95 0.78
N TYR A 477 -8.64 -20.45 1.96
CA TYR A 477 -7.29 -20.53 2.50
C TYR A 477 -7.31 -21.30 3.80
N THR A 478 -6.28 -22.12 4.05
CA THR A 478 -6.17 -22.90 5.28
C THR A 478 -4.77 -22.76 5.88
N ASN A 479 -4.66 -22.93 7.21
CA ASN A 479 -3.36 -23.00 7.89
C ASN A 479 -2.65 -24.35 7.68
N LYS A 480 -3.32 -25.32 7.05
CA LYS A 480 -2.75 -26.62 6.71
C LYS A 480 -1.89 -26.51 5.46
N LYS A 481 -0.65 -27.00 5.55
CA LYS A 481 0.20 -27.17 4.38
C LYS A 481 -0.19 -28.44 3.65
N ASP A 482 -0.23 -28.37 2.33
CA ASP A 482 -0.29 -29.55 1.50
C ASP A 482 1.08 -30.27 1.57
N THR A 483 1.11 -31.42 2.24
CA THR A 483 2.31 -32.25 2.38
C THR A 483 2.57 -33.14 1.17
N ASP A 484 1.56 -33.33 0.32
CA ASP A 484 1.65 -34.15 -0.88
C ASP A 484 2.00 -33.32 -2.12
N TYR A 485 2.01 -31.98 -2.00
CA TYR A 485 2.43 -31.07 -3.06
C TYR A 485 3.83 -31.40 -3.57
N LYS A 486 3.92 -31.63 -4.89
CA LYS A 486 5.17 -31.80 -5.61
C LYS A 486 5.25 -30.76 -6.71
N GLU A 487 6.27 -29.92 -6.65
CA GLU A 487 6.55 -28.94 -7.70
C GLU A 487 7.02 -29.68 -8.96
N TYR A 488 6.44 -29.31 -10.09
CA TYR A 488 6.88 -29.70 -11.43
C TYR A 488 6.77 -28.51 -12.37
N GLU A 489 7.55 -28.51 -13.45
CA GLU A 489 7.61 -27.36 -14.36
C GLU A 489 6.26 -27.15 -15.06
N GLY A 490 5.75 -25.92 -14.98
CA GLY A 490 4.44 -25.54 -15.52
C GLY A 490 3.26 -26.15 -14.80
N GLY A 491 3.42 -26.62 -13.55
CA GLY A 491 2.33 -26.99 -12.65
C GLY A 491 1.82 -25.81 -11.79
N PRO A 492 0.73 -26.01 -11.03
CA PRO A 492 0.20 -24.98 -10.14
C PRO A 492 1.19 -24.65 -9.01
N PRO A 493 1.26 -23.38 -8.57
CA PRO A 493 2.07 -23.00 -7.43
C PRO A 493 1.53 -23.65 -6.14
N PRO A 494 2.36 -23.78 -5.09
CA PRO A 494 1.86 -24.25 -3.79
C PRO A 494 0.78 -23.28 -3.28
N LEU A 495 -0.28 -23.83 -2.69
CA LEU A 495 -1.35 -23.02 -2.10
C LEU A 495 -0.82 -22.10 -1.01
N GLN A 496 -1.38 -20.89 -0.95
CA GLN A 496 -1.03 -19.92 0.07
C GLN A 496 -1.57 -20.37 1.44
N VAL A 497 -0.68 -20.43 2.42
CA VAL A 497 -1.01 -20.90 3.77
C VAL A 497 -1.44 -19.73 4.65
N LEU A 498 -2.57 -19.88 5.32
CA LEU A 498 -3.10 -18.90 6.27
C LEU A 498 -2.28 -18.90 7.58
N SER A 499 -1.96 -17.71 8.10
CA SER A 499 -1.22 -17.59 9.37
C SER A 499 -2.12 -17.97 10.57
N ALA A 500 -1.65 -18.87 11.43
CA ALA A 500 -2.38 -19.27 12.64
C ALA A 500 -1.68 -18.81 13.93
N LYS A 501 -0.98 -17.66 13.88
CA LYS A 501 -0.24 -17.13 15.04
C LYS A 501 -1.21 -16.54 16.06
N LYS A 502 -0.87 -16.68 17.34
CA LYS A 502 -1.55 -15.96 18.42
C LYS A 502 -1.46 -14.45 18.19
N GLY A 503 -2.58 -13.74 18.36
CA GLY A 503 -2.68 -12.30 18.16
C GLY A 503 -3.37 -11.93 16.86
N ILE A 504 -3.16 -10.68 16.43
CA ILE A 504 -3.67 -10.16 15.16
C ILE A 504 -2.82 -10.71 14.02
N ASN A 505 -3.49 -11.21 12.98
CA ASN A 505 -2.90 -11.68 11.74
C ASN A 505 -3.51 -10.86 10.59
N ARG A 506 -2.66 -10.49 9.63
CA ARG A 506 -3.05 -9.79 8.41
C ARG A 506 -2.89 -10.70 7.21
N PHE A 507 -3.92 -10.78 6.38
CA PHE A 507 -3.95 -11.52 5.13
C PHE A 507 -4.34 -10.59 3.98
N TYR A 508 -3.91 -10.90 2.75
CA TYR A 508 -4.24 -10.10 1.56
C TYR A 508 -4.96 -10.99 0.56
N TRP A 509 -6.23 -10.68 0.27
CA TRP A 509 -6.95 -11.33 -0.82
C TRP A 509 -6.74 -10.54 -2.12
N ASP A 510 -6.14 -11.19 -3.10
CA ASP A 510 -5.82 -10.65 -4.42
C ASP A 510 -7.02 -10.55 -5.39
N PHE A 511 -8.25 -10.63 -4.86
CA PHE A 511 -9.51 -10.63 -5.62
C PHE A 511 -9.70 -11.82 -6.56
N ARG A 512 -8.92 -12.89 -6.41
CA ARG A 512 -9.03 -14.06 -7.29
C ARG A 512 -9.86 -15.16 -6.67
N ARG A 513 -10.53 -15.90 -7.56
CA ARG A 513 -11.13 -17.22 -7.28
C ARG A 513 -10.07 -18.27 -6.98
N GLU A 514 -10.55 -19.45 -6.59
CA GLU A 514 -9.72 -20.61 -6.28
C GLU A 514 -8.73 -20.92 -7.40
N THR A 515 -7.56 -21.40 -7.00
CA THR A 515 -6.53 -21.78 -7.98
C THR A 515 -7.05 -22.95 -8.83
N LEU A 516 -6.86 -22.86 -10.15
CA LEU A 516 -7.19 -23.94 -11.06
C LEU A 516 -6.41 -25.20 -10.68
N SER A 517 -7.07 -26.35 -10.82
CA SER A 517 -6.42 -27.65 -10.71
C SER A 517 -5.38 -27.83 -11.81
N GLY A 518 -4.43 -28.75 -11.63
CA GLY A 518 -3.47 -29.15 -12.65
C GLY A 518 -3.60 -30.61 -13.06
N VAL A 519 -3.01 -30.97 -14.20
CA VAL A 519 -2.82 -32.38 -14.58
C VAL A 519 -1.40 -32.78 -14.23
N LYS A 520 -1.26 -33.86 -13.46
CA LYS A 520 0.02 -34.29 -12.89
C LYS A 520 1.08 -34.49 -13.98
N ASP A 521 2.25 -33.89 -13.77
CA ASP A 521 3.42 -33.97 -14.68
C ASP A 521 3.14 -33.44 -16.11
N VAL A 522 2.10 -32.64 -16.32
CA VAL A 522 1.79 -32.00 -17.62
C VAL A 522 2.00 -30.50 -17.50
N PHE A 523 2.86 -29.95 -18.36
CA PHE A 523 3.07 -28.51 -18.45
C PHE A 523 1.80 -27.83 -18.99
N MET A 524 1.42 -26.71 -18.37
CA MET A 524 0.33 -25.87 -18.85
C MET A 524 0.82 -24.49 -19.24
N MET A 525 0.59 -24.10 -20.49
CA MET A 525 0.84 -22.74 -20.94
C MET A 525 -0.23 -21.79 -20.39
N GLY A 526 0.16 -20.90 -19.48
CA GLY A 526 -0.73 -19.87 -18.93
C GLY A 526 -0.54 -19.69 -17.43
N ASP A 527 -1.64 -19.37 -16.73
CA ASP A 527 -1.65 -19.03 -15.32
C ASP A 527 -2.66 -19.91 -14.56
N TYR A 528 -2.24 -20.55 -13.47
CA TYR A 528 -3.14 -21.36 -12.64
C TYR A 528 -4.03 -20.54 -11.71
N ARG A 529 -3.73 -19.26 -11.49
CA ARG A 529 -4.56 -18.43 -10.62
C ARG A 529 -6.00 -18.41 -11.15
N GLY A 530 -6.98 -18.49 -10.23
CA GLY A 530 -8.37 -18.30 -10.59
C GLY A 530 -8.63 -16.91 -11.14
N SER A 531 -9.70 -16.76 -11.91
CA SER A 531 -10.08 -15.46 -12.47
C SER A 531 -10.39 -14.42 -11.40
N LEU A 532 -10.18 -13.14 -11.73
CA LEU A 532 -10.59 -12.01 -10.90
C LEU A 532 -12.11 -11.95 -10.75
N VAL A 533 -12.56 -11.60 -9.53
CA VAL A 533 -13.96 -11.29 -9.26
C VAL A 533 -14.30 -9.85 -9.69
N SER A 534 -15.57 -9.56 -9.91
CA SER A 534 -16.02 -8.20 -10.23
C SER A 534 -16.06 -7.29 -8.99
N PRO A 535 -16.21 -5.98 -9.14
CA PRO A 535 -16.66 -5.12 -8.06
C PRO A 535 -17.98 -5.62 -7.47
N GLY A 536 -18.15 -5.47 -6.16
CA GLY A 536 -19.32 -5.95 -5.43
C GLY A 536 -19.04 -6.24 -3.97
N LYS A 537 -20.09 -6.73 -3.29
CA LYS A 537 -19.99 -7.19 -1.91
C LYS A 537 -19.65 -8.68 -1.86
N TYR A 538 -18.82 -9.05 -0.90
CA TYR A 538 -18.44 -10.44 -0.66
C TYR A 538 -18.56 -10.76 0.83
N LEU A 539 -18.79 -12.02 1.15
CA LEU A 539 -18.79 -12.53 2.51
C LEU A 539 -17.43 -13.20 2.78
N VAL A 540 -16.71 -12.71 3.80
CA VAL A 540 -15.52 -13.38 4.32
C VAL A 540 -15.93 -14.16 5.54
N ARG A 541 -15.60 -15.45 5.58
CA ARG A 541 -15.85 -16.33 6.71
C ARG A 541 -14.54 -16.87 7.25
N LEU A 542 -14.29 -16.64 8.53
CA LEU A 542 -13.20 -17.24 9.27
C LEU A 542 -13.76 -18.38 10.13
N THR A 543 -13.21 -19.58 9.96
CA THR A 543 -13.62 -20.79 10.69
C THR A 543 -12.43 -21.36 11.48
N LYS A 544 -12.67 -21.71 12.75
CA LYS A 544 -11.73 -22.46 13.60
C LYS A 544 -12.50 -23.55 14.34
N GLY A 545 -12.35 -24.80 13.91
CA GLY A 545 -13.13 -25.92 14.44
C GLY A 545 -14.63 -25.70 14.25
N LYS A 546 -15.38 -25.50 15.34
CA LYS A 546 -16.84 -25.19 15.29
C LYS A 546 -17.16 -23.70 15.36
N GLU A 547 -16.17 -22.86 15.67
CA GLU A 547 -16.34 -21.41 15.76
C GLU A 547 -16.28 -20.78 14.37
N LYS A 548 -17.24 -19.90 14.05
CA LYS A 548 -17.31 -19.17 12.78
C LYS A 548 -17.56 -17.70 13.03
N GLN A 549 -16.89 -16.84 12.26
CA GLN A 549 -17.12 -15.40 12.19
C GLN A 549 -17.25 -15.01 10.73
N GLU A 550 -18.15 -14.07 10.43
CA GLU A 550 -18.38 -13.58 9.07
C GLU A 550 -18.39 -12.06 9.08
N VAL A 551 -17.82 -11.47 8.03
CA VAL A 551 -17.90 -10.03 7.75
C VAL A 551 -18.20 -9.82 6.27
N VAL A 552 -18.91 -8.74 5.96
CA VAL A 552 -19.13 -8.31 4.57
C VAL A 552 -18.03 -7.33 4.19
N ILE A 553 -17.43 -7.54 3.04
CA ILE A 553 -16.37 -6.69 2.47
C ILE A 553 -16.87 -6.09 1.15
N ASN A 554 -16.36 -4.93 0.77
CA ASN A 554 -16.82 -4.19 -0.40
C ASN A 554 -15.68 -3.86 -1.36
N VAL A 555 -15.77 -4.40 -2.58
CA VAL A 555 -14.84 -4.13 -3.67
C VAL A 555 -15.48 -3.12 -4.61
N LEU A 556 -14.87 -1.95 -4.75
CA LEU A 556 -15.38 -0.85 -5.57
C LEU A 556 -14.85 -0.94 -7.01
N ALA A 557 -15.66 -0.48 -7.97
CA ALA A 557 -15.21 -0.32 -9.35
C ALA A 557 -14.18 0.82 -9.44
N ASP A 558 -13.17 0.68 -10.28
CA ASP A 558 -12.19 1.73 -10.52
C ASP A 558 -12.91 2.98 -11.06
N PRO A 559 -12.90 4.13 -10.34
CA PRO A 559 -13.62 5.32 -10.74
C PRO A 559 -13.02 5.98 -11.99
N ASN A 560 -11.83 5.57 -12.42
CA ASN A 560 -11.22 6.04 -13.66
C ASN A 560 -11.72 5.30 -14.91
N LEU A 561 -12.59 4.30 -14.76
CA LEU A 561 -13.19 3.57 -15.87
C LEU A 561 -14.65 3.98 -16.09
N GLU A 562 -14.97 4.33 -17.34
CA GLU A 562 -16.35 4.54 -17.77
C GLU A 562 -16.97 3.22 -18.26
N VAL A 563 -17.37 2.37 -17.31
CA VAL A 563 -17.96 1.04 -17.58
C VAL A 563 -19.18 0.79 -16.70
N SER A 564 -20.09 -0.07 -17.18
CA SER A 564 -21.33 -0.39 -16.50
C SER A 564 -21.21 -1.66 -15.65
N THR A 565 -22.17 -1.86 -14.74
CA THR A 565 -22.30 -3.14 -14.01
C THR A 565 -22.53 -4.31 -14.96
N GLU A 566 -23.22 -4.09 -16.08
CA GLU A 566 -23.49 -5.14 -17.09
C GLU A 566 -22.19 -5.63 -17.75
N ASP A 567 -21.25 -4.71 -18.03
CA ASP A 567 -19.95 -5.09 -18.60
C ASP A 567 -19.19 -6.04 -17.66
N TYR A 568 -19.25 -5.79 -16.34
CA TYR A 568 -18.68 -6.71 -15.37
C TYR A 568 -19.42 -8.05 -15.33
N ILE A 569 -20.76 -8.05 -15.34
CA ILE A 569 -21.55 -9.30 -15.35
C ILE A 569 -21.13 -10.17 -16.54
N GLU A 570 -21.12 -9.61 -17.75
CA GLU A 570 -20.73 -10.31 -18.97
C GLU A 570 -19.29 -10.85 -18.89
N GLN A 571 -18.35 -10.06 -18.37
CA GLN A 571 -16.98 -10.52 -18.15
C GLN A 571 -16.93 -11.72 -17.21
N GLN A 572 -17.64 -11.65 -16.09
CA GLN A 572 -17.63 -12.71 -15.08
C GLN A 572 -18.27 -14.01 -15.59
N GLU A 573 -19.28 -13.93 -16.45
CA GLU A 573 -19.86 -15.11 -17.11
C GLU A 573 -18.83 -15.84 -17.98
N VAL A 574 -18.09 -15.11 -18.81
CA VAL A 574 -17.00 -15.65 -19.64
C VAL A 574 -15.92 -16.29 -18.76
N LEU A 575 -15.42 -15.54 -17.77
CA LEU A 575 -14.32 -15.98 -16.91
C LEU A 575 -14.69 -17.23 -16.10
N ARG A 576 -15.90 -17.26 -15.53
CA ARG A 576 -16.39 -18.40 -14.75
C ARG A 576 -16.59 -19.64 -15.64
N SER A 577 -17.20 -19.47 -16.81
CA SER A 577 -17.40 -20.57 -17.76
C SER A 577 -16.07 -21.23 -18.14
N VAL A 578 -15.04 -20.42 -18.39
CA VAL A 578 -13.70 -20.93 -18.69
C VAL A 578 -13.06 -21.62 -17.49
N ASP A 579 -13.05 -21.00 -16.29
CA ASP A 579 -12.45 -21.60 -15.09
C ASP A 579 -13.12 -22.93 -14.71
N GLU A 580 -14.45 -23.00 -14.76
CA GLU A 580 -15.21 -24.22 -14.50
C GLU A 580 -14.88 -25.32 -15.52
N THR A 581 -14.84 -24.97 -16.81
CA THR A 581 -14.55 -25.93 -17.89
C THR A 581 -13.11 -26.44 -17.84
N VAL A 582 -12.13 -25.57 -17.58
CA VAL A 582 -10.73 -25.99 -17.44
C VAL A 582 -10.55 -26.94 -16.25
N ASN A 583 -11.22 -26.68 -15.12
CA ASN A 583 -11.19 -27.61 -13.99
C ASN A 583 -11.83 -28.96 -14.31
N LYS A 584 -12.95 -28.97 -15.06
CA LYS A 584 -13.54 -30.23 -15.55
C LYS A 584 -12.58 -30.97 -16.47
N ILE A 585 -11.95 -30.29 -17.43
CA ILE A 585 -10.95 -30.87 -18.34
C ILE A 585 -9.81 -31.52 -17.54
N HIS A 586 -9.24 -30.81 -16.56
CA HIS A 586 -8.15 -31.33 -15.75
C HIS A 586 -8.58 -32.49 -14.86
N ALA A 587 -9.77 -32.43 -14.26
CA ALA A 587 -10.32 -33.54 -13.48
C ALA A 587 -10.53 -34.79 -14.35
N SER A 588 -11.11 -34.62 -15.54
CA SER A 588 -11.33 -35.71 -16.52
C SER A 588 -10.01 -36.30 -16.99
N ALA A 589 -9.02 -35.48 -17.34
CA ALA A 589 -7.70 -35.95 -17.75
C ALA A 589 -7.00 -36.74 -16.63
N ASN A 590 -7.01 -36.24 -15.40
CA ASN A 590 -6.43 -36.97 -14.26
C ASN A 590 -7.15 -38.30 -14.00
N SER A 591 -8.49 -38.33 -14.10
CA SER A 591 -9.29 -39.55 -13.93
C SER A 591 -8.97 -40.58 -15.02
N LEU A 592 -8.91 -40.14 -16.28
CA LEU A 592 -8.57 -40.99 -17.42
C LEU A 592 -7.16 -41.56 -17.33
N LEU A 593 -6.17 -40.74 -16.97
CA LEU A 593 -4.78 -41.20 -16.75
C LEU A 593 -4.69 -42.21 -15.60
N ALA A 594 -5.49 -42.05 -14.55
CA ALA A 594 -5.55 -43.02 -13.44
C ALA A 594 -6.20 -44.35 -13.85
N ILE A 595 -7.21 -44.31 -14.73
CA ILE A 595 -7.85 -45.50 -15.30
C ILE A 595 -6.87 -46.20 -16.26
N ASP A 596 -6.23 -45.45 -17.14
CA ASP A 596 -5.28 -45.98 -18.12
C ASP A 596 -4.09 -46.66 -17.44
N GLY A 597 -3.54 -46.05 -16.37
CA GLY A 597 -2.51 -46.68 -15.56
C GLY A 597 -2.96 -48.00 -14.89
N GLN A 598 -4.23 -48.14 -14.52
CA GLN A 598 -4.76 -49.43 -14.04
C GLN A 598 -4.87 -50.44 -15.17
N LEU A 599 -5.37 -50.00 -16.32
CA LEU A 599 -5.58 -50.82 -17.50
C LEU A 599 -4.28 -51.36 -18.07
N ASP A 600 -3.23 -50.52 -18.14
CA ASP A 600 -1.88 -50.89 -18.57
C ASP A 600 -1.28 -51.96 -17.67
N ASN A 601 -1.36 -51.76 -16.35
CA ASN A 601 -0.89 -52.75 -15.39
C ASN A 601 -1.62 -54.08 -15.58
N LEU A 602 -2.95 -54.03 -15.74
CA LEU A 602 -3.77 -55.22 -15.93
C LEU A 602 -3.45 -55.94 -17.25
N ILE A 603 -3.32 -55.20 -18.35
CA ILE A 603 -2.94 -55.72 -19.67
C ILE A 603 -1.59 -56.43 -19.59
N ASN A 604 -0.61 -55.85 -18.89
CA ASN A 604 0.71 -56.44 -18.73
C ASN A 604 0.65 -57.79 -17.99
N TYR A 605 -0.22 -57.94 -16.99
CA TYR A 605 -0.46 -59.22 -16.34
C TYR A 605 -1.21 -60.22 -17.24
N LEU A 606 -2.26 -59.75 -17.93
CA LEU A 606 -3.13 -60.57 -18.78
C LEU A 606 -2.44 -61.14 -20.01
N GLN A 607 -1.37 -60.52 -20.52
CA GLN A 607 -0.60 -61.03 -21.67
C GLN A 607 -0.06 -62.45 -21.45
N ASN A 608 0.12 -62.87 -20.20
CA ASN A 608 0.63 -64.19 -19.83
C ASN A 608 -0.48 -65.15 -19.35
N VAL A 609 -1.75 -64.80 -19.53
CA VAL A 609 -2.92 -65.60 -19.14
C VAL A 609 -3.58 -66.18 -20.40
N GLU A 610 -3.60 -67.51 -20.50
CA GLU A 610 -4.21 -68.23 -21.63
C GLU A 610 -5.73 -67.96 -21.67
N GLY A 611 -6.24 -67.50 -22.82
CA GLY A 611 -7.67 -67.18 -23.01
C GLY A 611 -8.06 -65.71 -22.75
N ALA A 612 -7.10 -64.85 -22.37
CA ALA A 612 -7.32 -63.42 -22.11
C ALA A 612 -7.06 -62.52 -23.34
N GLU A 613 -6.75 -63.07 -24.52
CA GLU A 613 -6.28 -62.32 -25.69
C GLU A 613 -7.30 -61.28 -26.18
N SER A 614 -8.60 -61.64 -26.17
CA SER A 614 -9.68 -60.72 -26.55
C SER A 614 -9.84 -59.57 -25.56
N LEU A 615 -9.61 -59.82 -24.27
CA LEU A 615 -9.69 -58.81 -23.21
C LEU A 615 -8.50 -57.84 -23.28
N VAL A 616 -7.29 -58.37 -23.55
CA VAL A 616 -6.11 -57.54 -23.85
C VAL A 616 -6.36 -56.65 -25.06
N LYS A 617 -7.00 -57.17 -26.12
CA LYS A 617 -7.32 -56.39 -27.32
C LYS A 617 -8.30 -55.24 -27.03
N ILE A 618 -9.36 -55.51 -26.27
CA ILE A 618 -10.33 -54.47 -25.88
C ILE A 618 -9.65 -53.44 -24.99
N GLY A 619 -8.91 -53.88 -23.96
CA GLY A 619 -8.18 -52.98 -23.07
C GLY A 619 -7.23 -52.05 -23.84
N LYS A 620 -6.45 -52.58 -24.79
CA LYS A 620 -5.61 -51.73 -25.66
C LYS A 620 -6.41 -50.73 -26.50
N GLY A 621 -7.62 -51.12 -26.93
CA GLY A 621 -8.54 -50.25 -27.65
C GLY A 621 -9.05 -49.10 -26.76
N VAL A 622 -9.42 -49.40 -25.52
CA VAL A 622 -9.84 -48.40 -24.53
C VAL A 622 -8.68 -47.45 -24.19
N SER A 623 -7.50 -47.99 -23.91
CA SER A 623 -6.28 -47.20 -23.66
C SER A 623 -5.98 -46.23 -24.81
N LEU A 624 -6.05 -46.69 -26.07
CA LEU A 624 -5.88 -45.82 -27.23
C LEU A 624 -6.94 -44.71 -27.33
N LYS A 625 -8.20 -44.99 -26.98
CA LYS A 625 -9.26 -43.98 -26.93
C LYS A 625 -8.97 -42.94 -25.82
N ILE A 626 -8.53 -43.41 -24.66
CA ILE A 626 -8.11 -42.56 -23.55
C ILE A 626 -6.95 -41.65 -23.98
N ASP A 627 -5.89 -42.21 -24.56
CA ASP A 627 -4.73 -41.46 -25.05
C ASP A 627 -5.14 -40.36 -26.04
N ASN A 628 -5.99 -40.69 -27.01
CA ASN A 628 -6.46 -39.72 -28.01
C ASN A 628 -7.26 -38.59 -27.36
N LEU A 629 -8.18 -38.91 -26.44
CA LEU A 629 -8.96 -37.90 -25.74
C LEU A 629 -8.07 -37.02 -24.85
N VAL A 630 -7.20 -37.62 -24.04
CA VAL A 630 -6.28 -36.88 -23.16
C VAL A 630 -5.40 -35.93 -23.95
N ASN A 631 -4.88 -36.34 -25.11
CA ASN A 631 -4.05 -35.48 -25.98
C ASN A 631 -4.83 -34.30 -26.60
N ASN A 632 -6.16 -34.40 -26.74
CA ASN A 632 -7.00 -33.30 -27.20
C ASN A 632 -7.41 -32.36 -26.06
N LEU A 633 -7.50 -32.89 -24.84
CA LEU A 633 -7.86 -32.13 -23.64
C LEU A 633 -6.67 -31.34 -23.08
N VAL A 634 -5.51 -31.98 -23.00
CA VAL A 634 -4.24 -31.45 -22.51
C VAL A 634 -3.10 -31.94 -23.41
N GLN A 635 -1.88 -31.40 -23.26
CA GLN A 635 -0.72 -31.83 -24.05
C GLN A 635 0.32 -32.55 -23.16
N PRO A 636 0.21 -33.87 -22.91
CA PRO A 636 1.09 -34.60 -22.00
C PRO A 636 2.57 -34.59 -22.39
N LYS A 637 2.89 -34.32 -23.67
CA LYS A 637 4.27 -34.25 -24.18
C LYS A 637 4.99 -32.98 -23.78
N GLN A 638 4.25 -31.91 -23.45
CA GLN A 638 4.85 -30.69 -22.91
C GLN A 638 5.22 -30.93 -21.45
N LYS A 639 6.52 -30.81 -21.13
CA LYS A 639 7.07 -30.92 -19.77
C LYS A 639 7.72 -29.62 -19.30
N THR A 640 8.10 -28.75 -20.23
CA THR A 640 8.81 -27.50 -19.99
C THR A 640 8.21 -26.35 -20.77
N HIS A 641 8.53 -25.13 -20.38
CA HIS A 641 8.08 -23.92 -21.10
C HIS A 641 8.60 -23.82 -22.54
N GLN A 642 9.62 -24.61 -22.91
CA GLN A 642 10.13 -24.65 -24.29
C GLN A 642 9.40 -25.68 -25.16
N ASP A 643 8.65 -26.60 -24.56
CA ASP A 643 7.93 -27.61 -25.34
C ASP A 643 6.70 -27.03 -26.06
N VAL A 644 6.22 -25.86 -25.63
CA VAL A 644 5.05 -25.17 -26.22
C VAL A 644 5.24 -24.78 -27.69
N ILE A 645 6.49 -24.73 -28.17
CA ILE A 645 6.79 -24.48 -29.59
C ILE A 645 7.03 -25.78 -30.39
N ASN A 646 7.12 -26.93 -29.71
CA ASN A 646 7.39 -28.23 -30.32
C ASN A 646 6.14 -29.10 -30.45
N PHE A 647 5.13 -28.89 -29.59
CA PHE A 647 3.87 -29.63 -29.60
C PHE A 647 2.69 -28.65 -29.62
N GLU A 648 1.69 -28.96 -30.44
CA GLU A 648 0.46 -28.17 -30.51
C GLU A 648 -0.26 -28.14 -29.15
N ASN A 649 -0.78 -26.97 -28.81
CA ASN A 649 -1.54 -26.76 -27.59
C ASN A 649 -2.94 -27.36 -27.72
N SER A 650 -3.41 -27.96 -26.62
CA SER A 650 -4.71 -28.61 -26.53
C SER A 650 -5.78 -27.67 -25.96
N LEU A 651 -7.02 -28.16 -25.86
CA LEU A 651 -8.18 -27.36 -25.48
C LEU A 651 -8.00 -26.55 -24.18
N ASN A 652 -7.37 -27.12 -23.15
CA ASN A 652 -7.15 -26.42 -21.89
C ASN A 652 -6.33 -25.12 -22.06
N ALA A 653 -5.26 -25.17 -22.86
CA ALA A 653 -4.37 -24.04 -23.08
C ALA A 653 -5.08 -22.94 -23.88
N GLU A 654 -5.90 -23.30 -24.86
CA GLU A 654 -6.72 -22.34 -25.63
C GLU A 654 -7.76 -21.64 -24.75
N LEU A 655 -8.43 -22.38 -23.87
CA LEU A 655 -9.36 -21.81 -22.89
C LEU A 655 -8.65 -20.83 -21.94
N ILE A 656 -7.50 -21.21 -21.38
CA ILE A 656 -6.73 -20.34 -20.49
C ILE A 656 -6.21 -19.10 -21.22
N ASN A 657 -5.83 -19.25 -22.49
CA ASN A 657 -5.41 -18.17 -23.36
C ASN A 657 -6.55 -17.17 -23.62
N LEU A 658 -7.77 -17.66 -23.84
CA LEU A 658 -8.98 -16.87 -23.96
C LEU A 658 -9.29 -16.12 -22.66
N ARG A 659 -9.26 -16.82 -21.52
CA ARG A 659 -9.46 -16.22 -20.19
C ARG A 659 -8.48 -15.09 -19.92
N THR A 660 -7.21 -15.28 -20.26
CA THR A 660 -6.16 -14.25 -20.07
C THR A 660 -6.47 -12.98 -20.87
N ARG A 661 -7.14 -13.10 -22.02
CA ARG A 661 -7.59 -11.94 -22.82
C ARG A 661 -8.87 -11.32 -22.29
N ALA A 662 -9.79 -12.15 -21.76
CA ALA A 662 -11.03 -11.70 -21.16
C ALA A 662 -10.82 -11.02 -19.80
N GLU A 663 -9.80 -11.43 -19.03
CA GLU A 663 -9.41 -10.85 -17.74
C GLU A 663 -8.64 -9.52 -17.93
N SER A 664 -9.31 -8.55 -18.53
CA SER A 664 -8.82 -7.18 -18.68
C SER A 664 -9.33 -6.30 -17.51
N HIS A 665 -8.58 -5.23 -17.22
CA HIS A 665 -9.00 -4.21 -16.24
C HIS A 665 -10.27 -3.48 -16.70
N ASP A 666 -10.36 -3.22 -18.00
CA ASP A 666 -11.60 -2.85 -18.67
C ASP A 666 -12.44 -4.13 -18.87
N PRO A 667 -13.62 -4.26 -18.24
CA PRO A 667 -14.41 -5.49 -18.28
C PRO A 667 -15.10 -5.77 -19.62
N ARG A 668 -15.16 -4.80 -20.54
CA ARG A 668 -15.94 -4.95 -21.79
C ARG A 668 -15.42 -6.10 -22.64
N ILE A 669 -16.28 -7.09 -22.90
CA ILE A 669 -15.93 -8.28 -23.68
C ILE A 669 -16.09 -8.02 -25.18
N SER A 670 -15.01 -8.23 -25.93
CA SER A 670 -15.04 -8.12 -27.40
C SER A 670 -15.82 -9.27 -28.07
N LEU A 671 -16.40 -9.01 -29.23
CA LEU A 671 -17.11 -10.03 -30.03
C LEU A 671 -16.23 -11.26 -30.34
N GLY A 672 -14.94 -11.05 -30.59
CA GLY A 672 -14.00 -12.14 -30.85
C GLY A 672 -13.80 -13.07 -29.65
N ILE A 673 -13.87 -12.55 -28.42
CA ILE A 673 -13.82 -13.38 -27.21
C ILE A 673 -15.10 -14.21 -27.09
N LYS A 674 -16.27 -13.63 -27.38
CA LYS A 674 -17.56 -14.35 -27.35
C LYS A 674 -17.60 -15.48 -28.37
N GLN A 675 -17.25 -15.19 -29.62
CA GLN A 675 -17.18 -16.18 -30.70
C GLN A 675 -16.21 -17.32 -30.34
N ARG A 676 -14.99 -16.98 -29.87
CA ARG A 676 -14.00 -17.99 -29.52
C ARG A 676 -14.42 -18.83 -28.31
N LEU A 677 -15.15 -18.26 -27.36
CA LEU A 677 -15.73 -19.04 -26.26
C LEU A 677 -16.72 -20.07 -26.79
N GLU A 678 -17.65 -19.65 -27.65
CA GLU A 678 -18.64 -20.55 -28.26
C GLU A 678 -17.95 -21.71 -29.01
N ASP A 679 -16.94 -21.41 -29.82
CA ASP A 679 -16.16 -22.42 -30.56
C ASP A 679 -15.52 -23.45 -29.61
N LEU A 680 -14.85 -22.99 -28.55
CA LEU A 680 -14.17 -23.85 -27.58
C LEU A 680 -15.14 -24.64 -26.70
N MET A 681 -16.32 -24.09 -26.39
CA MET A 681 -17.37 -24.80 -25.65
C MET A 681 -18.06 -25.86 -26.51
N GLU A 682 -18.18 -25.66 -27.82
CA GLU A 682 -18.63 -26.70 -28.75
C GLU A 682 -17.59 -27.83 -28.85
N GLU A 683 -16.31 -27.50 -28.93
CA GLU A 683 -15.22 -28.48 -28.93
C GLU A 683 -15.19 -29.30 -27.61
N TRP A 684 -15.33 -28.63 -26.46
CA TRP A 684 -15.45 -29.33 -25.17
C TRP A 684 -16.62 -30.31 -25.15
N ARG A 685 -17.81 -29.91 -25.62
CA ARG A 685 -19.00 -30.78 -25.63
C ARG A 685 -18.78 -32.07 -26.44
N GLN A 686 -18.09 -31.98 -27.57
CA GLN A 686 -17.74 -33.17 -28.36
C GLN A 686 -16.80 -34.10 -27.61
N TYR A 687 -15.82 -33.57 -26.87
CA TYR A 687 -14.92 -34.36 -26.04
C TYR A 687 -15.59 -34.91 -24.78
N GLU A 688 -16.56 -34.20 -24.22
CA GLU A 688 -17.37 -34.65 -23.08
C GLU A 688 -18.22 -35.87 -23.46
N GLU A 689 -18.82 -35.90 -24.66
CA GLU A 689 -19.53 -37.09 -25.16
C GLU A 689 -18.60 -38.31 -25.34
N VAL A 690 -17.36 -38.09 -25.79
CA VAL A 690 -16.35 -39.17 -25.90
C VAL A 690 -15.93 -39.66 -24.52
N LEU A 691 -15.77 -38.75 -23.56
CA LEU A 691 -15.47 -39.08 -22.17
C LEU A 691 -16.58 -39.97 -21.58
N GLU A 692 -17.84 -39.57 -21.72
CA GLU A 692 -18.99 -40.34 -21.25
C GLU A 692 -19.05 -41.72 -21.90
N SER A 693 -18.81 -41.80 -23.21
CA SER A 693 -18.74 -43.08 -23.94
C SER A 693 -17.64 -44.00 -23.40
N ILE A 694 -16.44 -43.47 -23.12
CA ILE A 694 -15.36 -44.27 -22.52
C ILE A 694 -15.76 -44.78 -21.14
N LEU A 695 -16.32 -43.92 -20.29
CA LEU A 695 -16.63 -44.25 -18.90
C LEU A 695 -17.82 -45.20 -18.76
N GLU A 696 -18.89 -44.98 -19.53
CA GLU A 696 -20.17 -45.67 -19.37
C GLU A 696 -20.34 -46.86 -20.32
N VAL A 697 -19.59 -46.91 -21.41
CA VAL A 697 -19.68 -48.01 -22.39
C VAL A 697 -18.40 -48.82 -22.38
N ASP A 698 -17.27 -48.23 -22.77
CA ASP A 698 -16.03 -48.98 -23.01
C ASP A 698 -15.48 -49.65 -21.74
N ILE A 699 -15.45 -48.92 -20.62
CA ILE A 699 -14.98 -49.46 -19.33
C ILE A 699 -15.97 -50.49 -18.77
N VAL A 700 -17.27 -50.28 -18.96
CA VAL A 700 -18.31 -51.23 -18.52
C VAL A 700 -18.18 -52.55 -19.29
N GLU A 701 -18.05 -52.48 -20.61
CA GLU A 701 -17.83 -53.65 -21.47
C GLU A 701 -16.55 -54.40 -21.08
N PHE A 702 -15.45 -53.67 -20.85
CA PHE A 702 -14.21 -54.28 -20.40
C PHE A 702 -14.38 -55.02 -19.06
N ASN A 703 -15.06 -54.40 -18.09
CA ASN A 703 -15.29 -55.00 -16.77
C ASN A 703 -16.24 -56.21 -16.84
N GLU A 704 -17.25 -56.18 -17.70
CA GLU A 704 -18.14 -57.31 -17.95
C GLU A 704 -17.38 -58.49 -18.55
N MET A 705 -16.58 -58.26 -19.59
CA MET A 705 -15.77 -59.31 -20.20
C MET A 705 -14.69 -59.85 -19.24
N TYR A 706 -14.13 -58.98 -18.39
CA TYR A 706 -13.20 -59.39 -17.34
C TYR A 706 -13.87 -60.39 -16.37
N ARG A 707 -15.12 -60.13 -15.97
CA ARG A 707 -15.91 -61.03 -15.12
C ARG A 707 -16.29 -62.33 -15.83
N GLU A 708 -16.75 -62.25 -17.07
CA GLU A 708 -17.17 -63.42 -17.85
C GLU A 708 -16.02 -64.42 -18.08
N LYS A 709 -14.80 -63.92 -18.26
CA LYS A 709 -13.59 -64.75 -18.39
C LYS A 709 -13.10 -65.35 -17.07
N GLY A 710 -13.76 -65.06 -15.95
CA GLY A 710 -13.41 -65.61 -14.64
C GLY A 710 -11.98 -65.26 -14.21
N ILE A 711 -11.48 -64.08 -14.57
CA ILE A 711 -10.12 -63.67 -14.19
C ILE A 711 -10.09 -63.36 -12.69
N PRO A 712 -9.18 -63.97 -11.91
CA PRO A 712 -9.08 -63.71 -10.48
C PRO A 712 -8.50 -62.33 -10.19
N ALA A 713 -8.91 -61.74 -9.06
CA ALA A 713 -8.42 -60.43 -8.60
C ALA A 713 -6.89 -60.38 -8.40
N LEU A 714 -6.24 -61.53 -8.18
CA LEU A 714 -4.79 -61.68 -8.14
C LEU A 714 -4.37 -62.72 -9.19
N ILE A 715 -3.59 -62.28 -10.17
CA ILE A 715 -3.12 -63.12 -11.28
C ILE A 715 -1.79 -63.77 -10.90
N VAL A 716 -1.75 -65.10 -10.85
CA VAL A 716 -0.50 -65.86 -10.72
C VAL A 716 0.12 -66.01 -12.11
N PRO A 717 1.41 -65.68 -12.31
CA PRO A 717 2.07 -65.83 -13.61
C PRO A 717 1.93 -67.26 -14.16
N GLY A 718 1.35 -67.39 -15.37
CA GLY A 718 1.08 -68.69 -16.03
C GLY A 718 -0.21 -69.41 -15.60
N GLY A 719 -1.07 -68.77 -14.80
CA GLY A 719 -2.41 -69.27 -14.49
C GLY A 719 -3.35 -69.25 -15.70
N LYS A 720 -4.28 -70.21 -15.78
CA LYS A 720 -5.34 -70.23 -16.81
C LYS A 720 -6.56 -69.44 -16.33
N ALA A 721 -7.22 -68.75 -17.25
CA ALA A 721 -8.57 -68.25 -17.00
C ALA A 721 -9.50 -69.44 -16.69
N SER A 722 -10.21 -69.41 -15.56
CA SER A 722 -11.20 -70.44 -15.24
C SER A 722 -12.45 -70.19 -16.07
N ASN A 723 -12.79 -71.15 -16.95
CA ASN A 723 -14.09 -71.14 -17.62
C ASN A 723 -15.20 -71.27 -16.57
N PRO A 724 -16.30 -70.50 -16.69
CA PRO A 724 -17.43 -70.57 -15.76
C PRO A 724 -18.07 -71.96 -15.68
#